data_AF-A0A6G7XN16-F1
#
_entry.id   AF-A0A6G7XN16-F1
#
_cell.length_a   1.000
_cell.length_b   1.000
_cell.length_c   1.000
_cell.angle_alpha   90.00
_cell.angle_beta   90.00
_cell.angle_gamma   90.00
#
_symmetry.space_group_name_H-M   'P 1'
#
loop_
_entity.id
_entity.type
_entity.pdbx_description
1 polymer ?
#
loop_
_entity_poly.entity_id
_entity_poly.type
_entity_poly.pdbx_seq_one_letter_code
_entity_poly.pdbx_strand_id
1 'polypeptide(L)'
;MATTTQTQSSGGGVRLHVQRFGTFLSNMVLPNIGAFIAWGLITALFIENGWLNLGGGDNAWLAPDSWVAKFGGWGDFVDGGIVGPMITYLLPLLIGYTGGRMMYDDNIRGGVVGAIATMGAIAGTDVPMFLGAMIMGPLGGWSMRKLDGLWSHKIRPGFEMLVNNFSAGIWGMVLAIVGFVVAGPFVTRFSELAGNVIDVLVDNSLLPLTSIFIEPAKVLFLNNAINQGILTPLGTTEASEQGQSILFLLEANPAAGAGLLLAFMFFGKGAAKASAPGALLIHFVGGIHEIYFPYVLMKPKLILAMIAGGMTQIFINLTFDSGLRSPAAPGSIIAVLAATPGGSYVGVILSVIGGAAASFAVAAFLLKTDRSDDDGDLAVATASMESMKGKKSVASSALSGSAASEHSGPIRAIVFACDAGMGSSAMGASVLRKKVHGAGYTDVTVVNKAISNLRDEFDLVVSHQDLTARARQRTGSAVHVSVDNFMNSPRYDEIVELVRERNSGAGGDAGGSSVPAQGGAAASQDTDTMGGLLAPESVVLDAADRTRDEAITRAGELLVQAGAVDAAYIEGMHAREQSVSTYMGNGLALPHGTNEAKSAIKRTAISFVRYSDGLDWKGKEVKFVVGVAALGNDHLKLLGRIAEVFLDADQVARLEAASTTGEVLEVLGQVQPV
;
A
#
# COMPACT_ATOMS: atom_id res chain seq x y z
N MET A 1 -31.99 29.00 27.42
CA MET A 1 -30.79 29.22 26.60
C MET A 1 -29.57 28.93 27.46
N ALA A 2 -28.96 27.76 27.32
CA ALA A 2 -27.69 27.44 27.95
C ALA A 2 -26.71 27.16 26.81
N THR A 3 -25.84 28.13 26.54
CA THR A 3 -24.85 28.10 25.48
C THR A 3 -23.70 27.21 25.96
N THR A 4 -23.60 26.00 25.40
CA THR A 4 -22.45 25.11 25.59
C THR A 4 -21.27 25.67 24.80
N THR A 5 -20.39 26.39 25.49
CA THR A 5 -19.08 26.78 24.97
C THR A 5 -18.23 25.53 24.78
N GLN A 6 -18.08 25.08 23.53
CA GLN A 6 -17.04 24.10 23.18
C GLN A 6 -15.68 24.79 23.26
N THR A 7 -14.93 24.50 24.31
CA THR A 7 -13.50 24.80 24.37
C THR A 7 -12.78 23.89 23.38
N GLN A 8 -12.42 24.41 22.20
CA GLN A 8 -11.45 23.77 21.32
C GLN A 8 -10.09 23.70 22.03
N SER A 9 -9.61 22.49 22.31
CA SER A 9 -8.29 22.29 22.89
C SER A 9 -7.21 22.48 21.82
N SER A 10 -6.32 23.45 22.05
CA SER A 10 -5.19 23.83 21.18
C SER A 10 -4.01 22.83 21.19
N GLY A 11 -4.20 21.60 21.70
CA GLY A 11 -3.14 20.59 21.84
C GLY A 11 -2.87 19.71 20.61
N GLY A 12 -3.65 19.86 19.53
CA GLY A 12 -3.59 18.94 18.37
C GLY A 12 -2.34 19.08 17.48
N GLY A 13 -1.73 20.27 17.41
CA GLY A 13 -0.68 20.57 16.44
C GLY A 13 0.60 19.76 16.64
N VAL A 14 1.20 19.80 17.83
CA VAL A 14 2.46 19.09 18.11
C VAL A 14 2.30 17.59 18.00
N ARG A 15 1.22 17.04 18.58
CA ARG A 15 0.89 15.62 18.52
C ARG A 15 0.78 15.11 17.07
N LEU A 16 0.04 15.85 16.23
CA LEU A 16 -0.13 15.50 14.82
C LEU A 16 1.20 15.50 14.06
N HIS A 17 2.11 16.42 14.38
CA HIS A 17 3.46 16.44 13.77
C HIS A 17 4.29 15.22 14.19
N VAL A 18 4.31 14.86 15.48
CA VAL A 18 5.04 13.68 15.97
C VAL A 18 4.45 12.39 15.37
N GLN A 19 3.13 12.28 15.25
CA GLN A 19 2.49 11.13 14.62
C GLN A 19 2.81 11.04 13.11
N ARG A 20 2.77 12.16 12.39
CA ARG A 20 3.16 12.19 10.97
C ARG A 20 4.63 11.81 10.79
N PHE A 21 5.50 12.29 11.67
CA PHE A 21 6.91 11.94 11.68
C PHE A 21 7.12 10.44 11.95
N GLY A 22 6.49 9.88 12.98
CA GLY A 22 6.56 8.44 13.26
C GLY A 22 6.01 7.58 12.12
N THR A 23 4.91 8.01 11.49
CA THR A 23 4.33 7.33 10.32
C THR A 23 5.28 7.36 9.13
N PHE A 24 5.96 8.49 8.91
CA PHE A 24 6.97 8.62 7.88
C PHE A 24 8.14 7.65 8.11
N LEU A 25 8.69 7.60 9.32
CA LEU A 25 9.77 6.66 9.68
C LEU A 25 9.34 5.19 9.51
N SER A 26 8.14 4.83 9.99
CA SER A 26 7.65 3.46 9.82
C SER A 26 7.45 3.08 8.36
N ASN A 27 7.02 4.00 7.49
CA ASN A 27 6.90 3.73 6.06
C ASN A 27 8.26 3.54 5.37
N MET A 28 9.37 3.98 5.99
CA MET A 28 10.72 3.69 5.50
C MET A 28 11.23 2.31 5.93
N VAL A 29 10.84 1.84 7.11
CA VAL A 29 11.32 0.56 7.66
C VAL A 29 10.41 -0.61 7.27
N LEU A 30 9.10 -0.44 7.36
CA LEU A 30 8.11 -1.53 7.23
C LEU A 30 8.17 -2.27 5.88
N PRO A 31 8.35 -1.60 4.72
CA PRO A 31 8.53 -2.31 3.44
C PRO A 31 9.75 -3.23 3.41
N ASN A 32 10.71 -3.00 4.31
CA ASN A 32 11.97 -3.73 4.40
C ASN A 32 11.97 -4.76 5.55
N ILE A 33 10.86 -4.97 6.24
CA ILE A 33 10.78 -5.86 7.42
C ILE A 33 11.24 -7.29 7.13
N GLY A 34 11.03 -7.78 5.90
CA GLY A 34 11.52 -9.10 5.48
C GLY A 34 13.05 -9.21 5.57
N ALA A 35 13.79 -8.13 5.29
CA ALA A 35 15.24 -8.11 5.42
C ALA A 35 15.67 -8.11 6.89
N PHE A 36 14.96 -7.40 7.78
CA PHE A 36 15.19 -7.43 9.22
C PHE A 36 14.93 -8.82 9.81
N ILE A 37 13.84 -9.48 9.40
CA ILE A 37 13.52 -10.84 9.84
C ILE A 37 14.59 -11.82 9.36
N ALA A 38 15.00 -11.75 8.09
CA ALA A 38 16.05 -12.60 7.55
C ALA A 38 17.37 -12.41 8.32
N TRP A 39 17.78 -11.15 8.53
CA TRP A 39 18.97 -10.84 9.33
C TRP A 39 18.85 -11.35 10.77
N GLY A 40 17.71 -11.13 11.44
CA GLY A 40 17.47 -11.59 12.81
C GLY A 40 17.54 -13.11 12.94
N LEU A 41 16.95 -13.86 12.00
CA LEU A 41 17.01 -15.33 11.98
C LEU A 41 18.44 -15.83 11.74
N ILE A 42 19.16 -15.23 10.79
CA ILE A 42 20.56 -15.55 10.52
C ILE A 42 21.40 -15.30 11.78
N THR A 43 21.23 -14.13 12.39
CA THR A 43 21.93 -13.74 13.62
C THR A 43 21.60 -14.70 14.76
N ALA A 44 20.33 -15.08 14.93
CA ALA A 44 19.91 -16.00 15.97
C ALA A 44 20.51 -17.40 15.82
N LEU A 45 20.74 -17.86 14.58
CA LEU A 45 21.25 -19.21 14.29
C LEU A 45 22.78 -19.29 14.31
N PHE A 46 23.47 -18.33 13.70
CA PHE A 46 24.84 -18.51 13.21
C PHE A 46 25.93 -17.74 13.95
N ILE A 47 25.61 -16.74 14.78
CA ILE A 47 26.64 -16.04 15.58
C ILE A 47 27.21 -16.96 16.67
N GLU A 48 28.30 -16.57 17.33
CA GLU A 48 28.96 -17.36 18.38
C GLU A 48 27.97 -17.88 19.44
N ASN A 49 27.06 -17.03 19.92
CA ASN A 49 26.02 -17.42 20.88
C ASN A 49 24.74 -17.98 20.24
N GLY A 50 24.71 -18.17 18.91
CA GLY A 50 23.55 -18.58 18.13
C GLY A 50 23.02 -19.96 18.50
N TRP A 51 21.79 -20.29 18.09
CA TRP A 51 21.12 -21.54 18.46
C TRP A 51 21.85 -22.79 18.00
N LEU A 52 22.53 -22.74 16.85
CA LEU A 52 23.36 -23.85 16.41
C LEU A 52 24.59 -24.05 17.32
N ASN A 53 24.93 -23.04 18.11
CA ASN A 53 26.07 -23.02 19.02
C ASN A 53 25.74 -23.25 20.50
N LEU A 54 24.46 -23.23 20.89
CA LEU A 54 24.01 -23.38 22.29
C LEU A 54 24.21 -24.79 22.89
N GLY A 55 24.75 -25.74 22.11
CA GLY A 55 24.82 -27.16 22.48
C GLY A 55 26.11 -27.66 23.14
N GLY A 56 27.18 -26.86 23.22
CA GLY A 56 28.45 -27.15 23.92
C GLY A 56 29.09 -28.54 23.64
N GLY A 57 30.18 -28.61 22.87
CA GLY A 57 30.98 -29.83 22.71
C GLY A 57 31.88 -29.87 21.47
N ASP A 58 32.58 -31.00 21.26
CA ASP A 58 33.55 -31.27 20.18
C ASP A 58 32.91 -31.41 18.77
N ASN A 59 31.77 -30.78 18.51
CA ASN A 59 31.12 -30.85 17.20
C ASN A 59 31.82 -29.93 16.20
N ALA A 60 32.08 -30.44 14.98
CA ALA A 60 32.74 -29.68 13.90
C ALA A 60 32.02 -28.38 13.47
N TRP A 61 30.78 -28.16 13.93
CA TRP A 61 29.95 -26.99 13.67
C TRP A 61 30.14 -25.89 14.73
N LEU A 62 30.81 -26.22 15.85
CA LEU A 62 31.09 -25.35 16.99
C LEU A 62 32.55 -24.89 17.02
N ALA A 63 33.39 -25.46 16.15
CA ALA A 63 34.79 -25.11 16.09
C ALA A 63 34.98 -23.68 15.54
N PRO A 64 36.00 -22.92 16.02
CA PRO A 64 36.30 -21.58 15.52
C PRO A 64 36.58 -21.53 14.00
N ASP A 65 37.00 -22.64 13.40
CA ASP A 65 37.26 -22.80 11.97
C ASP A 65 36.07 -23.39 11.18
N SER A 66 34.93 -23.62 11.85
CA SER A 66 33.76 -24.26 11.26
C SER A 66 33.07 -23.42 10.17
N TRP A 67 32.25 -24.09 9.35
CA TRP A 67 31.43 -23.39 8.36
C TRP A 67 30.36 -22.47 9.00
N VAL A 68 29.91 -22.79 10.23
CA VAL A 68 29.00 -21.95 11.01
C VAL A 68 29.72 -20.68 11.46
N ALA A 69 30.95 -20.81 11.98
CA ALA A 69 31.82 -19.69 12.32
C ALA A 69 32.11 -18.80 11.10
N LYS A 70 32.41 -19.41 9.96
CA LYS A 70 32.61 -18.71 8.68
C LYS A 70 31.37 -17.95 8.20
N PHE A 71 30.18 -18.56 8.33
CA PHE A 71 28.93 -17.95 7.88
C PHE A 71 28.47 -16.83 8.83
N GLY A 72 28.60 -17.05 10.14
CA GLY A 72 28.25 -16.09 11.18
C GLY A 72 29.24 -14.95 11.37
N GLY A 73 30.51 -15.13 11.00
CA GLY A 73 31.55 -14.12 11.14
C GLY A 73 32.17 -14.06 12.53
N TRP A 74 32.54 -15.21 13.10
CA TRP A 74 33.19 -15.32 14.41
C TRP A 74 34.29 -16.40 14.38
N GLY A 75 35.01 -16.61 15.48
CA GLY A 75 36.11 -17.59 15.54
C GLY A 75 37.31 -17.16 14.69
N ASP A 76 37.76 -18.01 13.77
CA ASP A 76 38.86 -17.68 12.85
C ASP A 76 38.42 -16.72 11.72
N PHE A 77 37.13 -16.37 11.68
CA PHE A 77 36.52 -15.50 10.68
C PHE A 77 35.89 -14.24 11.30
N VAL A 78 36.45 -13.73 12.41
CA VAL A 78 36.15 -12.37 12.86
C VAL A 78 36.41 -11.41 11.68
N ASP A 79 35.46 -10.53 11.38
CA ASP A 79 35.39 -9.67 10.18
C ASP A 79 34.86 -10.33 8.88
N GLY A 80 34.56 -11.64 8.93
CA GLY A 80 33.91 -12.38 7.86
C GLY A 80 32.39 -12.54 8.03
N GLY A 81 31.80 -13.45 7.25
CA GLY A 81 30.41 -13.84 7.40
C GLY A 81 29.38 -12.85 6.84
N ILE A 82 28.11 -13.21 6.95
CA ILE A 82 26.99 -12.47 6.34
C ILE A 82 26.30 -11.51 7.32
N VAL A 83 26.41 -11.76 8.63
CA VAL A 83 25.69 -11.00 9.67
C VAL A 83 26.10 -9.53 9.67
N GLY A 84 27.40 -9.25 9.73
CA GLY A 84 27.97 -7.90 9.71
C GLY A 84 27.60 -7.10 8.45
N PRO A 85 27.86 -7.62 7.24
CA PRO A 85 27.49 -6.90 6.01
C PRO A 85 25.99 -6.60 5.88
N MET A 86 25.11 -7.48 6.39
CA MET A 86 23.67 -7.23 6.35
C MET A 86 23.26 -6.05 7.24
N ILE A 87 23.77 -5.98 8.48
CA ILE A 87 23.43 -4.89 9.40
C ILE A 87 24.10 -3.56 9.01
N THR A 88 25.32 -3.60 8.50
CA THR A 88 26.09 -2.40 8.15
C THR A 88 25.67 -1.82 6.80
N TYR A 89 25.41 -2.66 5.79
CA TYR A 89 25.12 -2.21 4.43
C TYR A 89 23.67 -2.46 4.02
N LEU A 90 23.20 -3.72 4.04
CA LEU A 90 21.92 -4.08 3.42
C LEU A 90 20.75 -3.30 4.05
N LEU A 91 20.60 -3.36 5.38
CA LEU A 91 19.45 -2.77 6.06
C LEU A 91 19.42 -1.25 5.95
N PRO A 92 20.53 -0.51 6.23
CA PRO A 92 20.52 0.94 6.07
C PRO A 92 20.31 1.36 4.61
N LEU A 93 20.92 0.69 3.62
CA LEU A 93 20.71 1.03 2.20
C LEU A 93 19.27 0.85 1.76
N LEU A 94 18.59 -0.20 2.22
CA LEU A 94 17.16 -0.42 1.94
C LEU A 94 16.28 0.69 2.54
N ILE A 95 16.58 1.13 3.76
CA ILE A 95 15.90 2.27 4.39
C ILE A 95 16.15 3.55 3.60
N GLY A 96 17.41 3.83 3.26
CA GLY A 96 17.81 5.00 2.50
C GLY A 96 17.16 5.06 1.12
N TYR A 97 17.12 3.92 0.43
CA TYR A 97 16.42 3.74 -0.83
C TYR A 97 14.92 4.01 -0.69
N THR A 98 14.28 3.43 0.32
CA THR A 98 12.85 3.59 0.54
C THR A 98 12.50 5.05 0.86
N GLY A 99 13.27 5.70 1.74
CA GLY A 99 13.10 7.11 2.08
C GLY A 99 13.31 8.04 0.90
N GLY A 100 14.32 7.80 0.07
CA GLY A 100 14.56 8.57 -1.15
C GLY A 100 13.43 8.42 -2.16
N ARG A 101 12.89 7.21 -2.30
CA ARG A 101 11.74 6.94 -3.17
C ARG A 101 10.50 7.70 -2.70
N MET A 102 10.22 7.66 -1.39
CA MET A 102 9.08 8.34 -0.77
C MET A 102 9.12 9.87 -0.98
N MET A 103 10.31 10.47 -0.90
CA MET A 103 10.47 11.92 -1.08
C MET A 103 10.51 12.38 -2.55
N TYR A 104 10.54 11.42 -3.48
CA TYR A 104 10.49 11.69 -4.91
C TYR A 104 9.29 10.99 -5.60
N ASP A 105 8.08 11.18 -5.07
CA ASP A 105 6.83 10.70 -5.68
C ASP A 105 6.84 9.20 -6.04
N ASP A 106 7.46 8.39 -5.18
CA ASP A 106 7.66 6.94 -5.36
C ASP A 106 8.51 6.53 -6.60
N ASN A 107 9.38 7.44 -7.05
CA ASN A 107 10.28 7.23 -8.18
C ASN A 107 11.57 6.49 -7.78
N ILE A 108 11.92 5.44 -8.54
CA ILE A 108 13.12 4.61 -8.35
C ILE A 108 14.39 5.46 -8.29
N ARG A 109 14.49 6.53 -9.10
CA ARG A 109 15.66 7.40 -9.15
C ARG A 109 15.90 8.11 -7.82
N GLY A 110 14.84 8.50 -7.12
CA GLY A 110 14.94 9.05 -5.77
C GLY A 110 15.49 8.02 -4.78
N GLY A 111 15.07 6.77 -4.94
CA GLY A 111 15.61 5.66 -4.14
C GLY A 111 17.09 5.40 -4.43
N VAL A 112 17.51 5.39 -5.71
CA VAL A 112 18.92 5.22 -6.08
C VAL A 112 19.79 6.32 -5.48
N VAL A 113 19.38 7.59 -5.61
CA VAL A 113 20.11 8.73 -5.01
C VAL A 113 20.13 8.64 -3.48
N GLY A 114 19.01 8.26 -2.86
CA GLY A 114 18.93 8.03 -1.43
C GLY A 114 19.86 6.92 -0.94
N ALA A 115 19.99 5.83 -1.69
CA ALA A 115 20.92 4.74 -1.40
C ALA A 115 22.38 5.18 -1.52
N ILE A 116 22.74 5.95 -2.56
CA ILE A 116 24.09 6.50 -2.74
C ILE A 116 24.45 7.44 -1.58
N ALA A 117 23.54 8.35 -1.21
CA ALA A 117 23.73 9.25 -0.08
C ALA A 117 23.92 8.49 1.25
N THR A 118 23.15 7.42 1.43
CA THR A 118 23.24 6.53 2.59
C THR A 118 24.56 5.76 2.62
N MET A 119 25.05 5.30 1.47
CA MET A 119 26.37 4.65 1.37
C MET A 119 27.49 5.59 1.83
N GLY A 120 27.39 6.87 1.48
CA GLY A 120 28.29 7.90 1.99
C GLY A 120 28.27 8.00 3.52
N ALA A 121 27.08 8.00 4.13
CA ALA A 121 26.93 8.01 5.59
C ALA A 121 27.52 6.75 6.24
N ILE A 122 27.26 5.56 5.68
CA ILE A 122 27.82 4.29 6.17
C ILE A 122 29.35 4.33 6.12
N ALA A 123 29.92 4.75 4.99
CA ALA A 123 31.38 4.77 4.83
C ALA A 123 32.08 5.78 5.76
N GLY A 124 31.35 6.74 6.33
CA GLY A 124 31.89 7.75 7.25
C GLY A 124 32.02 7.32 8.71
N THR A 125 31.72 6.06 9.04
CA THR A 125 31.70 5.54 10.42
C THR A 125 31.89 4.02 10.46
N ASP A 126 32.10 3.49 11.66
CA ASP A 126 32.09 2.04 11.93
C ASP A 126 30.75 1.54 12.53
N VAL A 127 29.82 2.46 12.85
CA VAL A 127 28.52 2.12 13.45
C VAL A 127 27.44 1.94 12.38
N PRO A 128 26.55 0.93 12.46
CA PRO A 128 25.44 0.79 11.53
C PRO A 128 24.57 2.06 11.38
N MET A 129 24.55 2.67 10.19
CA MET A 129 23.96 4.00 9.94
C MET A 129 22.45 3.99 9.67
N PHE A 130 21.64 3.42 10.56
CA PHE A 130 20.18 3.46 10.45
C PHE A 130 19.63 4.90 10.51
N LEU A 131 20.06 5.69 11.49
CA LEU A 131 19.67 7.10 11.61
C LEU A 131 20.22 7.93 10.44
N GLY A 132 21.46 7.64 10.02
CA GLY A 132 22.06 8.23 8.83
C GLY A 132 21.23 7.97 7.56
N ALA A 133 20.77 6.74 7.36
CA ALA A 133 19.88 6.36 6.26
C ALA A 133 18.52 7.07 6.34
N MET A 134 17.95 7.17 7.54
CA MET A 134 16.67 7.85 7.78
C MET A 134 16.71 9.35 7.47
N ILE A 135 17.89 9.97 7.54
CA ILE A 135 18.11 11.38 7.22
C ILE A 135 18.52 11.53 5.74
N MET A 136 19.58 10.84 5.32
CA MET A 136 20.21 11.01 4.01
C MET A 136 19.37 10.46 2.87
N GLY A 137 18.63 9.37 3.08
CA GLY A 137 17.74 8.80 2.07
C GLY A 137 16.66 9.80 1.60
N PRO A 138 15.77 10.26 2.51
CA PRO A 138 14.78 11.29 2.22
C PRO A 138 15.37 12.59 1.68
N LEU A 139 16.49 13.05 2.24
CA LEU A 139 17.19 14.24 1.74
C LEU A 139 17.63 14.06 0.28
N GLY A 140 18.11 12.86 -0.07
CA GLY A 140 18.49 12.52 -1.44
C GLY A 140 17.31 12.59 -2.41
N GLY A 141 16.19 11.94 -2.08
CA GLY A 141 14.97 12.00 -2.90
C GLY A 141 14.42 13.42 -3.04
N TRP A 142 14.31 14.16 -1.93
CA TRP A 142 13.78 15.52 -1.91
C TRP A 142 14.64 16.49 -2.71
N SER A 143 15.96 16.45 -2.53
CA SER A 143 16.88 17.34 -3.24
C SER A 143 16.97 17.00 -4.72
N MET A 144 16.91 15.71 -5.09
CA MET A 144 16.83 15.27 -6.48
C MET A 144 15.57 15.79 -7.16
N ARG A 145 14.41 15.71 -6.50
CA ARG A 145 13.14 16.28 -7.00
C ARG A 145 13.26 17.79 -7.27
N LYS A 146 13.90 18.53 -6.35
CA LYS A 146 14.13 19.96 -6.52
C LYS A 146 15.07 20.28 -7.67
N LEU A 147 16.13 19.49 -7.82
CA LEU A 147 17.11 19.64 -8.88
C LEU A 147 16.46 19.41 -10.26
N ASP A 148 15.68 18.34 -10.44
CA ASP A 148 14.99 18.06 -11.71
C ASP A 148 13.98 19.14 -12.10
N GLY A 149 13.31 19.74 -11.10
CA GLY A 149 12.38 20.85 -11.33
C GLY A 149 13.01 22.08 -11.98
N LEU A 150 14.35 22.24 -11.96
CA LEU A 150 15.04 23.38 -12.55
C LEU A 150 15.13 23.31 -14.09
N TRP A 151 15.03 22.10 -14.67
CA TRP A 151 15.29 21.86 -16.08
C TRP A 151 14.31 20.90 -16.78
N SER A 152 13.25 20.44 -16.11
CA SER A 152 12.22 19.55 -16.68
C SER A 152 11.64 19.99 -18.04
N HIS A 153 11.56 21.29 -18.30
CA HIS A 153 11.04 21.85 -19.56
C HIS A 153 12.14 22.30 -20.55
N LYS A 154 13.41 22.11 -20.20
CA LYS A 154 14.57 22.58 -20.97
C LYS A 154 15.30 21.44 -21.67
N ILE A 155 14.97 20.19 -21.36
CA ILE A 155 15.62 19.01 -21.93
C ILE A 155 14.95 18.69 -23.28
N ARG A 156 15.78 18.49 -24.31
CA ARG A 156 15.30 18.11 -25.64
C ARG A 156 14.86 16.64 -25.65
N PRO A 157 13.81 16.29 -26.43
CA PRO A 157 13.42 14.90 -26.65
C PRO A 157 14.60 14.02 -27.08
N GLY A 158 14.74 12.86 -26.46
CA GLY A 158 15.81 11.89 -26.70
C GLY A 158 17.04 12.06 -25.81
N PHE A 159 17.17 13.18 -25.10
CA PHE A 159 18.25 13.42 -24.12
C PHE A 159 17.79 13.22 -22.67
N GLU A 160 16.50 12.95 -22.41
CA GLU A 160 15.98 12.85 -21.04
C GLU A 160 16.69 11.76 -20.25
N MET A 161 16.88 10.57 -20.82
CA MET A 161 17.53 9.47 -20.12
C MET A 161 18.99 9.80 -19.76
N LEU A 162 19.71 10.48 -20.66
CA LEU A 162 21.08 10.91 -20.42
C LEU A 162 21.15 11.92 -19.28
N VAL A 163 20.37 13.01 -19.37
CA VAL A 163 20.37 14.08 -18.37
C VAL A 163 19.89 13.56 -17.02
N ASN A 164 18.85 12.72 -17.00
CA ASN A 164 18.30 12.16 -15.77
C ASN A 164 19.33 11.26 -15.05
N ASN A 165 19.98 10.34 -15.77
CA ASN A 165 20.95 9.45 -15.15
C ASN A 165 22.23 10.17 -14.71
N PHE A 166 22.77 11.07 -15.53
CA PHE A 166 23.98 11.83 -15.18
C PHE A 166 23.74 12.78 -14.00
N SER A 167 22.62 13.50 -13.98
CA SER A 167 22.30 14.39 -12.85
C SER A 167 22.08 13.61 -11.55
N ALA A 168 21.41 12.45 -11.59
CA ALA A 168 21.29 11.59 -10.41
C ALA A 168 22.65 11.04 -9.94
N GLY A 169 23.52 10.64 -10.87
CA GLY A 169 24.86 10.16 -10.54
C GLY A 169 25.74 11.25 -9.90
N ILE A 170 25.81 12.43 -10.51
CA ILE A 170 26.60 13.58 -10.01
C ILE A 170 26.04 14.06 -8.68
N TRP A 171 24.72 14.20 -8.57
CA TRP A 171 24.09 14.66 -7.33
C TRP A 171 24.21 13.62 -6.22
N GLY A 172 24.04 12.34 -6.55
CA GLY A 172 24.31 11.21 -5.66
C GLY A 172 25.74 11.25 -5.12
N MET A 173 26.75 11.47 -5.97
CA MET A 173 28.14 11.62 -5.55
C MET A 173 28.32 12.78 -4.55
N VAL A 174 27.73 13.95 -4.81
CA VAL A 174 27.79 15.09 -3.88
C VAL A 174 27.18 14.72 -2.53
N LEU A 175 25.99 14.10 -2.54
CA LEU A 175 25.31 13.69 -1.32
C LEU A 175 26.05 12.57 -0.57
N ALA A 176 26.76 11.67 -1.27
CA ALA A 176 27.60 10.68 -0.63
C ALA A 176 28.77 11.33 0.11
N ILE A 177 29.42 12.33 -0.51
CA ILE A 177 30.48 13.10 0.16
C ILE A 177 29.91 13.84 1.39
N VAL A 178 28.73 14.44 1.27
CA VAL A 178 28.06 15.08 2.40
C VAL A 178 27.71 14.06 3.49
N GLY A 179 27.19 12.90 3.13
CA GLY A 179 26.91 11.81 4.06
C GLY A 179 28.17 11.39 4.83
N PHE A 180 29.27 11.21 4.11
CA PHE A 180 30.56 10.82 4.69
C PHE A 180 31.10 11.85 5.69
N VAL A 181 31.08 13.14 5.32
CA VAL A 181 31.69 14.21 6.14
C VAL A 181 30.77 14.68 7.26
N VAL A 182 29.46 14.72 7.03
CA VAL A 182 28.49 15.37 7.93
C VAL A 182 27.69 14.36 8.76
N ALA A 183 27.19 13.29 8.15
CA ALA A 183 26.30 12.37 8.84
C ALA A 183 27.04 11.53 9.89
N GLY A 184 28.25 11.07 9.58
CA GLY A 184 29.09 10.28 10.49
C GLY A 184 29.26 10.94 11.87
N PRO A 185 29.92 12.11 11.97
CA PRO A 185 30.16 12.76 13.26
C PRO A 185 28.89 13.16 14.01
N PHE A 186 27.81 13.50 13.29
CA PHE A 186 26.55 13.91 13.91
C PHE A 186 25.84 12.71 14.55
N VAL A 187 25.72 11.61 13.80
CA VAL A 187 25.02 10.41 14.28
C VAL A 187 25.81 9.73 15.38
N THR A 188 27.14 9.64 15.29
CA THR A 188 27.97 9.10 16.38
C THR A 188 27.78 9.88 17.68
N ARG A 189 27.84 11.21 17.66
CA ARG A 189 27.60 12.04 18.85
C ARG A 189 26.18 11.87 19.41
N PHE A 190 25.19 11.74 18.54
CA PHE A 190 23.81 11.51 18.98
C PHE A 190 23.68 10.14 19.66
N SER A 191 24.24 9.09 19.07
CA SER A 191 24.24 7.74 19.65
C SER A 191 24.98 7.68 20.97
N GLU A 192 26.15 8.32 21.09
CA GLU A 192 26.90 8.44 22.35
C GLU A 192 26.07 9.15 23.43
N LEU A 193 25.43 10.28 23.09
CA LEU A 193 24.61 11.02 24.05
C LEU A 193 23.39 10.21 24.49
N ALA A 194 22.72 9.54 23.56
CA ALA A 194 21.58 8.71 23.87
C ALA A 194 21.97 7.46 24.67
N GLY A 195 23.10 6.83 24.32
CA GLY A 195 23.69 5.71 25.07
C GLY A 195 23.98 6.11 26.52
N ASN A 196 24.65 7.23 26.75
CA ASN A 196 24.90 7.76 28.10
C ASN A 196 23.62 7.96 28.92
N VAL A 197 22.51 8.38 28.29
CA VAL A 197 21.22 8.51 28.98
C VAL A 197 20.68 7.14 29.39
N ILE A 198 20.79 6.15 28.51
CA ILE A 198 20.37 4.77 28.82
C ILE A 198 21.25 4.19 29.93
N ASP A 199 22.57 4.35 29.86
CA ASP A 199 23.52 3.87 30.87
C ASP A 199 23.19 4.45 32.25
N VAL A 200 22.94 5.76 32.35
CA VAL A 200 22.50 6.38 33.60
C VAL A 200 21.20 5.77 34.12
N LEU A 201 20.24 5.47 33.24
CA LEU A 201 18.99 4.83 33.64
C LEU A 201 19.18 3.38 34.08
N VAL A 202 20.10 2.64 33.47
CA VAL A 202 20.42 1.25 33.82
C VAL A 202 21.20 1.20 35.13
N ASP A 203 22.29 1.97 35.25
CA ASP A 203 23.18 2.02 36.43
C ASP A 203 22.45 2.43 37.71
N ASN A 204 21.45 3.30 37.59
CA ASN A 204 20.63 3.74 38.71
C ASN A 204 19.34 2.92 38.88
N SER A 205 19.14 1.84 38.10
CA SER A 205 17.92 1.02 38.11
C SER A 205 16.63 1.82 37.87
N LEU A 206 16.73 2.92 37.12
CA LEU A 206 15.64 3.85 36.80
C LEU A 206 14.95 3.52 35.47
N LEU A 207 15.52 2.61 34.65
CA LEU A 207 14.92 2.20 33.37
C LEU A 207 13.44 1.80 33.46
N PRO A 208 12.93 1.14 34.54
CA PRO A 208 11.51 0.82 34.65
C PRO A 208 10.61 2.07 34.55
N LEU A 209 11.07 3.22 35.05
CA LEU A 209 10.33 4.48 35.03
C LEU A 209 10.07 5.01 33.62
N THR A 210 10.83 4.56 32.62
CA THR A 210 10.55 4.90 31.21
C THR A 210 9.14 4.49 30.77
N SER A 211 8.55 3.47 31.41
CA SER A 211 7.16 3.04 31.17
C SER A 211 6.13 4.13 31.39
N ILE A 212 6.41 5.11 32.27
CA ILE A 212 5.54 6.27 32.52
C ILE A 212 5.35 7.09 31.24
N PHE A 213 6.34 7.08 30.35
CA PHE A 213 6.30 7.78 29.07
C PHE A 213 5.94 6.84 27.91
N ILE A 214 6.55 5.65 27.89
CA ILE A 214 6.40 4.70 26.77
C ILE A 214 4.95 4.20 26.68
N GLU A 215 4.33 3.76 27.78
CA GLU A 215 3.00 3.16 27.72
C GLU A 215 1.90 4.15 27.27
N PRO A 216 1.83 5.39 27.80
CA PRO A 216 0.92 6.40 27.25
C PRO A 216 1.21 6.74 25.80
N ALA A 217 2.49 6.86 25.43
CA ALA A 217 2.87 7.17 24.07
C ALA A 217 2.47 6.05 23.08
N LYS A 218 2.58 4.78 23.48
CA LYS A 218 2.08 3.64 22.70
C LYS A 218 0.59 3.77 22.41
N VAL A 219 -0.22 3.95 23.44
CA VAL A 219 -1.70 4.10 23.32
C VAL A 219 -2.09 5.32 22.47
N LEU A 220 -1.25 6.37 22.47
CA LEU A 220 -1.42 7.57 21.64
C LEU A 220 -0.87 7.43 20.21
N PHE A 221 -0.46 6.23 19.78
CA PHE A 221 0.08 5.91 18.45
C PHE A 221 1.44 6.53 18.15
N LEU A 222 2.26 6.73 19.19
CA LEU A 222 3.64 7.20 19.07
C LEU A 222 4.65 6.03 19.14
N ASN A 223 4.19 4.78 19.22
CA ASN A 223 5.02 3.57 19.25
C ASN A 223 5.97 3.49 18.06
N ASN A 224 5.49 3.84 16.86
CA ASN A 224 6.29 3.88 15.64
C ASN A 224 7.47 4.86 15.73
N ALA A 225 7.24 6.07 16.26
CA ALA A 225 8.29 7.06 16.42
C ALA A 225 9.34 6.65 17.46
N ILE A 226 8.87 6.08 18.58
CA ILE A 226 9.75 5.64 19.67
C ILE A 226 10.57 4.42 19.23
N ASN A 227 9.90 3.40 18.69
CA ASN A 227 10.56 2.15 18.34
C ASN A 227 11.49 2.33 17.14
N GLN A 228 10.98 2.81 15.99
CA GLN A 228 11.79 2.92 14.77
C GLN A 228 12.73 4.13 14.78
N GLY A 229 12.39 5.20 15.49
CA GLY A 229 13.20 6.42 15.52
C GLY A 229 14.30 6.43 16.58
N ILE A 230 14.12 5.71 17.70
CA ILE A 230 15.03 5.80 18.86
C ILE A 230 15.49 4.42 19.32
N LEU A 231 14.57 3.55 19.76
CA LEU A 231 14.94 2.30 20.44
C LEU A 231 15.62 1.29 19.53
N THR A 232 15.13 1.12 18.30
CA THR A 232 15.71 0.16 17.34
C THR A 232 17.13 0.55 16.95
N PRO A 233 17.43 1.79 16.48
CA PRO A 233 18.81 2.17 16.17
C PRO A 233 19.79 2.04 17.35
N LEU A 234 19.38 2.47 18.55
CA LEU A 234 20.22 2.39 19.74
C LEU A 234 20.44 0.94 20.18
N GLY A 235 19.36 0.16 20.27
CA GLY A 235 19.42 -1.23 20.65
C GLY A 235 20.20 -2.08 19.64
N THR A 236 20.18 -1.71 18.35
CA THR A 236 20.99 -2.38 17.33
C THR A 236 22.47 -2.07 17.48
N THR A 237 22.83 -0.85 17.88
CA THR A 237 24.22 -0.49 18.19
C THR A 237 24.69 -1.27 19.43
N GLU A 238 23.92 -1.21 20.51
CA GLU A 238 24.19 -1.92 21.77
C GLU A 238 24.30 -3.44 21.56
N ALA A 239 23.36 -4.04 20.82
CA ALA A 239 23.38 -5.48 20.54
C ALA A 239 24.54 -5.90 19.62
N SER A 240 25.07 -5.00 18.79
CA SER A 240 26.27 -5.27 18.00
C SER A 240 27.53 -5.37 18.87
N GLU A 241 27.58 -4.63 19.98
CA GLU A 241 28.72 -4.58 20.90
C GLU A 241 28.61 -5.63 22.01
N GLN A 242 27.41 -5.79 22.57
CA GLN A 242 27.15 -6.60 23.77
C GLN A 242 26.43 -7.92 23.44
N GLY A 243 26.06 -8.14 22.17
CA GLY A 243 25.35 -9.33 21.70
C GLY A 243 23.85 -9.34 22.00
N GLN A 244 23.34 -8.40 22.79
CA GLN A 244 21.93 -8.19 23.08
C GLN A 244 21.64 -6.75 23.52
N SER A 245 20.38 -6.35 23.51
CA SER A 245 19.93 -5.07 24.07
C SER A 245 18.56 -5.23 24.74
N ILE A 246 18.42 -4.64 25.92
CA ILE A 246 17.14 -4.53 26.64
C ILE A 246 16.18 -3.56 25.94
N LEU A 247 16.69 -2.59 25.16
CA LEU A 247 15.90 -1.56 24.49
C LEU A 247 14.88 -2.14 23.50
N PHE A 248 15.17 -3.30 22.91
CA PHE A 248 14.23 -4.00 22.05
C PHE A 248 12.98 -4.52 22.80
N LEU A 249 13.07 -4.78 24.10
CA LEU A 249 11.95 -5.28 24.92
C LEU A 249 11.07 -4.16 25.47
N LEU A 250 11.57 -2.92 25.55
CA LEU A 250 10.85 -1.79 26.12
C LEU A 250 9.50 -1.55 25.44
N GLU A 251 9.41 -1.78 24.12
CA GLU A 251 8.17 -1.63 23.36
C GLU A 251 7.60 -2.97 22.89
N ALA A 252 8.45 -3.91 22.44
CA ALA A 252 8.01 -5.12 21.76
C ALA A 252 7.47 -6.21 22.70
N ASN A 253 7.78 -6.16 24.00
CA ASN A 253 7.34 -7.19 24.93
C ASN A 253 5.80 -7.15 25.10
N PRO A 254 5.08 -8.27 24.85
CA PRO A 254 3.62 -8.28 24.85
C PRO A 254 2.99 -8.33 26.26
N ALA A 255 3.79 -8.34 27.34
CA ALA A 255 3.34 -8.58 28.71
C ALA A 255 2.17 -7.68 29.15
N ALA A 256 2.34 -6.36 29.07
CA ALA A 256 1.39 -5.41 29.64
C ALA A 256 0.01 -5.48 28.95
N GLY A 257 -0.01 -5.58 27.61
CA GLY A 257 -1.25 -5.76 26.84
C GLY A 257 -1.92 -7.11 27.09
N ALA A 258 -1.14 -8.18 27.27
CA ALA A 258 -1.67 -9.51 27.59
C ALA A 258 -2.36 -9.52 28.96
N GLY A 259 -1.74 -8.91 29.97
CA GLY A 259 -2.34 -8.75 31.30
C GLY A 259 -3.66 -7.97 31.29
N LEU A 260 -3.71 -6.88 30.53
CA LEU A 260 -4.92 -6.07 30.36
C LEU A 260 -6.06 -6.87 29.72
N LEU A 261 -5.78 -7.59 28.63
CA LEU A 261 -6.78 -8.36 27.90
C LEU A 261 -7.27 -9.56 28.71
N LEU A 262 -6.39 -10.20 29.49
CA LEU A 262 -6.79 -11.22 30.48
C LEU A 262 -7.74 -10.62 31.53
N ALA A 263 -7.48 -9.40 32.01
CA ALA A 263 -8.36 -8.75 32.98
C ALA A 263 -9.75 -8.47 32.39
N PHE A 264 -9.83 -8.05 31.12
CA PHE A 264 -11.12 -7.90 30.42
C PHE A 264 -11.82 -9.24 30.18
N MET A 265 -11.08 -10.31 29.87
CA MET A 265 -11.66 -11.64 29.69
C MET A 265 -12.38 -12.13 30.94
N PHE A 266 -11.83 -11.89 32.14
CA PHE A 266 -12.44 -12.35 33.39
C PHE A 266 -13.39 -11.33 34.03
N PHE A 267 -12.99 -10.06 34.10
CA PHE A 267 -13.67 -9.00 34.86
C PHE A 267 -14.30 -7.90 33.99
N GLY A 268 -14.05 -7.92 32.68
CA GLY A 268 -14.74 -7.04 31.75
C GLY A 268 -16.23 -7.37 31.66
N LYS A 269 -16.96 -6.49 30.96
CA LYS A 269 -18.39 -6.61 30.69
C LYS A 269 -18.67 -6.37 29.20
N GLY A 270 -19.87 -6.72 28.76
CA GLY A 270 -20.36 -6.47 27.41
C GLY A 270 -19.45 -6.94 26.27
N ALA A 271 -19.36 -6.12 25.21
CA ALA A 271 -18.57 -6.38 24.01
C ALA A 271 -17.06 -6.45 24.29
N ALA A 272 -16.55 -5.69 25.27
CA ALA A 272 -15.15 -5.72 25.66
C ALA A 272 -14.75 -7.09 26.24
N LYS A 273 -15.60 -7.71 27.07
CA LYS A 273 -15.38 -9.08 27.56
C LYS A 273 -15.38 -10.10 26.42
N ALA A 274 -16.35 -10.01 25.52
CA ALA A 274 -16.54 -10.98 24.45
C ALA A 274 -15.40 -10.95 23.42
N SER A 275 -14.84 -9.77 23.13
CA SER A 275 -13.74 -9.60 22.16
C SER A 275 -12.35 -9.87 22.74
N ALA A 276 -12.16 -9.75 24.06
CA ALA A 276 -10.86 -9.84 24.72
C ALA A 276 -10.05 -11.12 24.43
N PRO A 277 -10.64 -12.34 24.39
CA PRO A 277 -9.88 -13.55 24.06
C PRO A 277 -9.29 -13.54 22.64
N GLY A 278 -10.07 -13.06 21.66
CA GLY A 278 -9.61 -12.92 20.27
C GLY A 278 -8.52 -11.85 20.16
N ALA A 279 -8.73 -10.70 20.81
CA ALA A 279 -7.73 -9.65 20.88
C ALA A 279 -6.43 -10.12 21.57
N LEU A 280 -6.53 -10.96 22.60
CA LEU A 280 -5.36 -11.51 23.31
C LEU A 280 -4.53 -12.38 22.40
N LEU A 281 -5.15 -13.24 21.59
CA LEU A 281 -4.44 -14.08 20.64
C LEU A 281 -3.71 -13.24 19.59
N ILE A 282 -4.39 -12.26 19.00
CA ILE A 282 -3.84 -11.37 17.98
C ILE A 282 -2.70 -10.49 18.54
N HIS A 283 -2.85 -10.00 19.76
CA HIS A 283 -1.81 -9.26 20.47
C HIS A 283 -0.60 -10.13 20.76
N PHE A 284 -0.81 -11.22 21.51
CA PHE A 284 0.25 -11.99 22.12
C PHE A 284 1.00 -12.85 21.09
N VAL A 285 0.27 -13.52 20.20
CA VAL A 285 0.83 -14.41 19.18
C VAL A 285 1.04 -13.68 17.85
N GLY A 286 0.10 -12.80 17.47
CA GLY A 286 0.21 -12.02 16.24
C GLY A 286 1.15 -10.82 16.36
N GLY A 287 1.41 -10.32 17.57
CA GLY A 287 2.28 -9.17 17.80
C GLY A 287 1.71 -7.84 17.34
N ILE A 288 0.38 -7.74 17.19
CA ILE A 288 -0.32 -6.49 16.84
C ILE A 288 -0.72 -5.79 18.13
N HIS A 289 0.17 -4.95 18.66
CA HIS A 289 -0.02 -4.27 19.94
C HIS A 289 -1.18 -3.28 19.91
N GLU A 290 -1.52 -2.73 18.74
CA GLU A 290 -2.62 -1.79 18.60
C GLU A 290 -3.98 -2.39 18.98
N ILE A 291 -4.15 -3.73 18.95
CA ILE A 291 -5.44 -4.38 19.24
C ILE A 291 -5.94 -4.12 20.68
N TYR A 292 -5.04 -3.87 21.64
CA TYR A 292 -5.45 -3.62 23.03
C TYR A 292 -5.71 -2.13 23.32
N PHE A 293 -5.33 -1.22 22.43
CA PHE A 293 -5.44 0.22 22.69
C PHE A 293 -6.89 0.71 22.89
N PRO A 294 -7.92 0.19 22.17
CA PRO A 294 -9.31 0.61 22.39
C PRO A 294 -9.76 0.32 23.82
N TYR A 295 -9.29 -0.77 24.43
CA TYR A 295 -9.61 -1.14 25.81
C TYR A 295 -9.08 -0.11 26.81
N VAL A 296 -7.89 0.46 26.56
CA VAL A 296 -7.34 1.54 27.39
C VAL A 296 -8.05 2.86 27.11
N LEU A 297 -8.33 3.20 25.85
CA LEU A 297 -9.00 4.44 25.47
C LEU A 297 -10.43 4.52 26.00
N MET A 298 -11.12 3.37 26.08
CA MET A 298 -12.46 3.25 26.64
C MET A 298 -12.49 3.58 28.14
N LYS A 299 -11.45 3.19 28.89
CA LYS A 299 -11.30 3.51 30.32
C LYS A 299 -9.88 4.01 30.60
N PRO A 300 -9.58 5.31 30.40
CA PRO A 300 -8.21 5.85 30.43
C PRO A 300 -7.41 5.56 31.71
N LYS A 301 -8.08 5.33 32.86
CA LYS A 301 -7.43 4.91 34.12
C LYS A 301 -6.65 3.60 33.98
N LEU A 302 -7.01 2.74 33.03
CA LEU A 302 -6.31 1.50 32.73
C LEU A 302 -4.89 1.70 32.19
N ILE A 303 -4.50 2.94 31.85
CA ILE A 303 -3.11 3.25 31.57
C ILE A 303 -2.19 2.93 32.76
N LEU A 304 -2.71 3.01 33.99
CA LEU A 304 -1.95 2.63 35.19
C LEU A 304 -1.59 1.14 35.21
N ALA A 305 -2.45 0.28 34.66
CA ALA A 305 -2.17 -1.14 34.50
C ALA A 305 -1.08 -1.38 33.46
N MET A 306 -1.13 -0.63 32.35
CA MET A 306 -0.09 -0.67 31.33
C MET A 306 1.27 -0.25 31.90
N ILE A 307 1.33 0.87 32.62
CA ILE A 307 2.55 1.36 33.27
C ILE A 307 3.07 0.34 34.28
N ALA A 308 2.21 -0.23 35.13
CA ALA A 308 2.63 -1.23 36.11
C ALA A 308 3.22 -2.47 35.43
N GLY A 309 2.56 -3.00 34.38
CA GLY A 309 3.08 -4.12 33.60
C GLY A 309 4.41 -3.80 32.92
N GLY A 310 4.52 -2.63 32.29
CA GLY A 310 5.73 -2.13 31.64
C GLY A 310 6.90 -2.00 32.63
N MET A 311 6.65 -1.39 33.80
CA MET A 311 7.66 -1.25 34.85
C MET A 311 8.14 -2.61 35.34
N THR A 312 7.22 -3.55 35.60
CA THR A 312 7.56 -4.88 36.09
C THR A 312 8.38 -5.69 35.07
N GLN A 313 8.01 -5.68 33.79
CA GLN A 313 8.80 -6.41 32.78
C GLN A 313 10.22 -5.83 32.62
N ILE A 314 10.38 -4.51 32.67
CA ILE A 314 11.69 -3.86 32.50
C ILE A 314 12.55 -4.16 33.73
N PHE A 315 11.97 -4.07 34.92
CA PHE A 315 12.65 -4.41 36.16
C PHE A 315 13.15 -5.86 36.18
N ILE A 316 12.32 -6.81 35.73
CA ILE A 316 12.74 -8.22 35.63
C ILE A 316 13.88 -8.36 34.62
N ASN A 317 13.77 -7.75 33.44
CA ASN A 317 14.84 -7.86 32.43
C ASN A 317 16.16 -7.24 32.91
N LEU A 318 16.12 -6.10 33.61
CA LEU A 318 17.29 -5.52 34.25
C LEU A 318 17.91 -6.44 35.30
N THR A 319 17.07 -7.08 36.13
CA THR A 319 17.55 -7.97 37.21
C THR A 319 18.26 -9.21 36.66
N PHE A 320 17.81 -9.70 35.50
CA PHE A 320 18.34 -10.90 34.86
C PHE A 320 19.37 -10.60 33.76
N ASP A 321 19.69 -9.33 33.53
CA ASP A 321 20.54 -8.87 32.43
C ASP A 321 20.10 -9.45 31.06
N SER A 322 18.79 -9.42 30.81
CA SER A 322 18.19 -10.07 29.65
C SER A 322 17.70 -9.05 28.60
N GLY A 323 18.06 -9.31 27.34
CA GLY A 323 17.68 -8.52 26.18
C GLY A 323 17.37 -9.39 24.95
N LEU A 324 17.31 -8.75 23.78
CA LEU A 324 17.17 -9.43 22.48
C LEU A 324 18.37 -9.13 21.57
N ARG A 325 18.65 -10.03 20.63
CA ARG A 325 19.71 -9.86 19.61
C ARG A 325 19.32 -8.92 18.48
N SER A 326 18.03 -8.77 18.27
CA SER A 326 17.45 -8.01 17.17
C SER A 326 16.07 -7.48 17.55
N PRO A 327 15.55 -6.45 16.87
CA PRO A 327 14.19 -6.01 17.05
C PRO A 327 13.19 -7.14 16.77
N ALA A 328 12.24 -7.36 17.68
CA ALA A 328 11.14 -8.30 17.45
C ALA A 328 10.03 -7.63 16.62
N ALA A 329 9.88 -8.04 15.36
CA ALA A 329 8.90 -7.47 14.43
C ALA A 329 8.17 -8.58 13.63
N PRO A 330 6.84 -8.75 13.79
CA PRO A 330 5.97 -8.07 14.76
C PRO A 330 6.35 -8.38 16.22
N GLY A 331 5.92 -7.57 17.19
CA GLY A 331 6.25 -7.72 18.61
C GLY A 331 5.51 -8.87 19.30
N SER A 332 5.46 -10.05 18.67
CA SER A 332 4.79 -11.23 19.21
C SER A 332 5.69 -11.99 20.17
N ILE A 333 5.11 -12.82 21.03
CA ILE A 333 5.89 -13.73 21.89
C ILE A 333 6.80 -14.65 21.06
N ILE A 334 6.36 -15.06 19.87
CA ILE A 334 7.16 -15.90 18.97
C ILE A 334 8.39 -15.15 18.51
N ALA A 335 8.24 -13.91 18.04
CA ALA A 335 9.36 -13.09 17.58
C ALA A 335 10.29 -12.71 18.73
N VAL A 336 9.74 -12.39 19.91
CA VAL A 336 10.52 -12.11 21.12
C VAL A 336 11.39 -13.31 21.48
N LEU A 337 10.81 -14.51 21.61
CA LEU A 337 11.55 -15.73 21.95
C LEU A 337 12.52 -16.17 20.85
N ALA A 338 12.21 -15.90 19.58
CA ALA A 338 13.11 -16.16 18.46
C ALA A 338 14.35 -15.25 18.49
N ALA A 339 14.18 -13.99 18.90
CA ALA A 339 15.26 -13.02 19.01
C ALA A 339 16.03 -13.11 20.35
N THR A 340 15.55 -13.90 21.31
CA THR A 340 16.17 -14.05 22.64
C THR A 340 17.48 -14.87 22.55
N PRO A 341 18.60 -14.36 23.09
CA PRO A 341 19.82 -15.13 23.22
C PRO A 341 19.71 -16.20 24.31
N GLY A 342 20.56 -17.24 24.20
CA GLY A 342 20.49 -18.41 25.09
C GLY A 342 20.52 -18.09 26.59
N GLY A 343 21.35 -17.13 27.02
CA GLY A 343 21.44 -16.71 28.42
C GLY A 343 20.23 -15.93 28.95
N SER A 344 19.38 -15.42 28.06
CA SER A 344 18.35 -14.44 28.41
C SER A 344 16.94 -15.02 28.45
N TYR A 345 16.76 -16.30 28.10
CA TYR A 345 15.45 -16.94 28.07
C TYR A 345 14.70 -16.86 29.40
N VAL A 346 15.40 -17.12 30.51
CA VAL A 346 14.77 -17.09 31.84
C VAL A 346 14.27 -15.68 32.16
N GLY A 347 15.12 -14.67 31.99
CA GLY A 347 14.75 -13.27 32.25
C GLY A 347 13.61 -12.79 31.35
N VAL A 348 13.70 -13.06 30.04
CA VAL A 348 12.65 -12.68 29.07
C VAL A 348 11.32 -13.34 29.40
N ILE A 349 11.29 -14.65 29.64
CA ILE A 349 10.04 -15.38 29.96
C ILE A 349 9.44 -14.87 31.27
N LEU A 350 10.26 -14.71 32.31
CA LEU A 350 9.80 -14.16 33.59
C LEU A 350 9.29 -12.73 33.44
N SER A 351 9.91 -11.91 32.58
CA SER A 351 9.44 -10.54 32.32
C SER A 351 8.07 -10.51 31.68
N VAL A 352 7.80 -11.44 30.74
CA VAL A 352 6.50 -11.60 30.09
C VAL A 352 5.43 -11.99 31.12
N ILE A 353 5.73 -13.00 31.94
CA ILE A 353 4.80 -13.50 32.96
C ILE A 353 4.56 -12.44 34.04
N GLY A 354 5.62 -11.86 34.58
CA GLY A 354 5.57 -10.87 35.66
C GLY A 354 4.89 -9.57 35.23
N GLY A 355 5.23 -9.05 34.04
CA GLY A 355 4.57 -7.88 33.48
C GLY A 355 3.08 -8.11 33.19
N ALA A 356 2.73 -9.28 32.65
CA ALA A 356 1.33 -9.65 32.44
C ALA A 356 0.57 -9.80 33.76
N ALA A 357 1.17 -10.42 34.78
CA ALA A 357 0.57 -10.56 36.09
C ALA A 357 0.34 -9.19 36.78
N ALA A 358 1.31 -8.28 36.71
CA ALA A 358 1.20 -6.94 37.26
C ALA A 358 0.11 -6.12 36.56
N SER A 359 0.11 -6.09 35.22
CA SER A 359 -0.93 -5.43 34.43
C SER A 359 -2.31 -6.04 34.71
N PHE A 360 -2.42 -7.37 34.75
CA PHE A 360 -3.66 -8.07 35.08
C PHE A 360 -4.19 -7.69 36.47
N ALA A 361 -3.34 -7.71 37.50
CA ALA A 361 -3.75 -7.42 38.87
C ALA A 361 -4.28 -5.98 39.00
N VAL A 362 -3.58 -5.00 38.43
CA VAL A 362 -4.00 -3.60 38.45
C VAL A 362 -5.26 -3.38 37.62
N ALA A 363 -5.32 -3.94 36.41
CA ALA A 363 -6.50 -3.83 35.56
C ALA A 363 -7.73 -4.50 36.19
N ALA A 364 -7.58 -5.70 36.76
CA ALA A 364 -8.65 -6.42 37.44
C ALA A 364 -9.18 -5.62 38.65
N PHE A 365 -8.28 -5.02 39.44
CA PHE A 365 -8.67 -4.14 40.54
C PHE A 365 -9.45 -2.91 40.05
N LEU A 366 -8.96 -2.23 39.01
CA LEU A 366 -9.62 -1.05 38.44
C LEU A 366 -10.98 -1.38 37.83
N LEU A 367 -11.10 -2.49 37.09
CA LEU A 367 -12.36 -2.94 36.50
C LEU A 367 -13.39 -3.36 37.57
N LYS A 368 -12.95 -4.02 38.64
CA LYS A 368 -13.84 -4.47 39.72
C LYS A 368 -14.32 -3.33 40.61
N THR A 369 -13.51 -2.29 40.77
CA THR A 369 -13.86 -1.10 41.56
C THR A 369 -14.64 -0.07 40.76
N ASP A 370 -14.70 -0.22 39.44
CA ASP A 370 -15.48 0.65 38.57
C ASP A 370 -16.99 0.38 38.73
N ARG A 371 -17.69 1.40 39.22
CA ARG A 371 -19.14 1.39 39.45
C ARG A 371 -19.92 2.09 38.34
N SER A 372 -19.24 2.54 37.27
CA SER A 372 -19.95 3.10 36.12
C SER A 372 -20.75 2.01 35.42
N ASP A 373 -22.05 2.22 35.22
CA ASP A 373 -22.90 1.38 34.35
C ASP A 373 -22.59 1.60 32.85
N ASP A 374 -21.75 2.59 32.55
CA ASP A 374 -21.18 2.79 31.22
C ASP A 374 -19.97 1.86 31.04
N ASP A 375 -20.18 0.78 30.28
CA ASP A 375 -19.12 -0.14 29.89
C ASP A 375 -18.08 0.51 28.96
N GLY A 376 -18.37 1.73 28.49
CA GLY A 376 -17.63 2.40 27.43
C GLY A 376 -17.86 1.68 26.11
N ASP A 377 -18.13 2.45 25.06
CA ASP A 377 -18.39 1.87 23.75
C ASP A 377 -17.05 1.52 23.07
N LEU A 378 -16.73 0.23 23.06
CA LEU A 378 -15.54 -0.31 22.39
C LEU A 378 -15.52 0.06 20.90
N ALA A 379 -16.68 0.20 20.25
CA ALA A 379 -16.76 0.64 18.86
C ALA A 379 -16.37 2.12 18.74
N VAL A 380 -16.82 2.99 19.66
CA VAL A 380 -16.42 4.41 19.70
C VAL A 380 -14.93 4.55 20.01
N ALA A 381 -14.39 3.77 20.94
CA ALA A 381 -12.96 3.75 21.24
C ALA A 381 -12.13 3.27 20.03
N THR A 382 -12.63 2.28 19.30
CA THR A 382 -12.02 1.79 18.06
C THR A 382 -12.08 2.86 16.96
N ALA A 383 -13.20 3.57 16.80
CA ALA A 383 -13.31 4.66 15.84
C ALA A 383 -12.40 5.86 16.19
N SER A 384 -12.33 6.23 17.46
CA SER A 384 -11.40 7.25 17.98
C SER A 384 -9.95 6.85 17.68
N MET A 385 -9.60 5.59 17.92
CA MET A 385 -8.31 5.03 17.57
C MET A 385 -7.99 5.14 16.08
N GLU A 386 -8.91 4.76 15.19
CA GLU A 386 -8.73 4.89 13.74
C GLU A 386 -8.50 6.36 13.33
N SER A 387 -9.24 7.29 13.93
CA SER A 387 -9.06 8.73 13.68
C SER A 387 -7.67 9.23 14.10
N MET A 388 -7.10 8.68 15.18
CA MET A 388 -5.77 9.04 15.69
C MET A 388 -4.63 8.40 14.88
N LYS A 389 -4.86 7.23 14.28
CA LYS A 389 -3.90 6.52 13.43
C LYS A 389 -3.90 7.05 11.99
N GLY A 390 -5.01 7.65 11.54
CA GLY A 390 -5.17 8.19 10.19
C GLY A 390 -5.24 7.14 9.08
N LYS A 391 -5.37 5.85 9.42
CA LYS A 391 -5.57 4.69 8.53
C LYS A 391 -6.39 3.62 9.25
N LYS A 392 -7.25 2.88 8.53
CA LYS A 392 -7.95 1.73 9.11
C LYS A 392 -6.96 0.68 9.59
N SER A 393 -7.21 0.11 10.76
CA SER A 393 -6.30 -0.85 11.41
C SER A 393 -6.83 -2.26 11.23
N VAL A 394 -5.98 -3.23 10.90
CA VAL A 394 -6.33 -4.68 10.94
C VAL A 394 -6.93 -5.11 12.29
N ALA A 395 -6.66 -4.33 13.34
CA ALA A 395 -7.30 -4.46 14.64
C ALA A 395 -8.84 -4.33 14.59
N SER A 396 -9.39 -3.39 13.81
CA SER A 396 -10.84 -3.10 13.83
C SER A 396 -11.67 -4.24 13.25
N SER A 397 -11.20 -4.92 12.20
CA SER A 397 -11.87 -6.10 11.64
C SER A 397 -11.93 -7.30 12.59
N ALA A 398 -11.01 -7.39 13.57
CA ALA A 398 -10.97 -8.47 14.53
C ALA A 398 -11.77 -8.20 15.81
N LEU A 399 -11.87 -6.92 16.21
CA LEU A 399 -12.66 -6.47 17.36
C LEU A 399 -14.15 -6.39 17.06
N SER A 400 -14.52 -6.05 15.82
CA SER A 400 -15.89 -6.07 15.32
C SER A 400 -16.22 -7.47 14.81
N GLY A 401 -16.55 -8.41 15.71
CA GLY A 401 -16.88 -9.78 15.35
C GLY A 401 -17.87 -9.87 14.19
N SER A 402 -17.48 -10.54 13.10
CA SER A 402 -18.27 -11.05 11.96
C SER A 402 -19.49 -10.24 11.51
N ALA A 403 -19.43 -8.91 11.58
CA ALA A 403 -20.28 -8.02 10.81
C ALA A 403 -19.33 -7.33 9.83
N ALA A 404 -19.48 -7.61 8.54
CA ALA A 404 -18.76 -6.89 7.49
C ALA A 404 -18.93 -5.39 7.75
N SER A 405 -17.84 -4.70 8.10
CA SER A 405 -17.89 -3.28 8.39
C SER A 405 -18.13 -2.53 7.09
N GLU A 406 -19.38 -2.25 6.76
CA GLU A 406 -19.71 -1.30 5.71
C GLU A 406 -19.30 0.10 6.16
N HIS A 407 -18.67 0.85 5.26
CA HIS A 407 -18.37 2.26 5.43
C HIS A 407 -19.67 3.03 5.81
N SER A 408 -19.67 3.72 6.95
CA SER A 408 -20.85 4.42 7.50
C SER A 408 -20.89 5.92 7.19
N GLY A 409 -19.86 6.47 6.55
CA GLY A 409 -19.74 7.90 6.18
C GLY A 409 -20.29 8.24 4.79
N PRO A 410 -20.27 9.53 4.42
CA PRO A 410 -20.64 9.98 3.08
C PRO A 410 -19.66 9.44 2.03
N ILE A 411 -20.17 9.04 0.88
CA ILE A 411 -19.37 8.48 -0.22
C ILE A 411 -18.83 9.64 -1.05
N ARG A 412 -17.52 9.85 -1.03
CA ARG A 412 -16.82 10.92 -1.77
C ARG A 412 -15.81 10.39 -2.78
N ALA A 413 -15.24 9.22 -2.54
CA ALA A 413 -14.24 8.59 -3.40
C ALA A 413 -14.64 7.15 -3.75
N ILE A 414 -14.90 6.90 -5.03
CA ILE A 414 -15.25 5.59 -5.59
C ILE A 414 -14.10 5.10 -6.47
N VAL A 415 -13.69 3.83 -6.31
CA VAL A 415 -12.72 3.19 -7.18
C VAL A 415 -13.29 1.96 -7.86
N PHE A 416 -13.05 1.86 -9.16
CA PHE A 416 -13.29 0.66 -9.94
C PHE A 416 -12.00 -0.16 -10.01
N ALA A 417 -12.02 -1.34 -9.40
CA ALA A 417 -10.87 -2.20 -9.26
C ALA A 417 -10.93 -3.40 -10.21
N CYS A 418 -9.89 -3.59 -11.02
CA CYS A 418 -9.65 -4.83 -11.76
C CYS A 418 -8.22 -5.30 -11.60
N ASP A 419 -7.88 -6.49 -12.08
CA ASP A 419 -6.56 -7.10 -11.87
C ASP A 419 -5.40 -6.22 -12.39
N ALA A 420 -5.50 -5.73 -13.63
CA ALA A 420 -4.45 -4.91 -14.26
C ALA A 420 -4.67 -3.38 -14.15
N GLY A 421 -5.84 -2.93 -13.70
CA GLY A 421 -6.19 -1.51 -13.64
C GLY A 421 -6.45 -0.82 -14.98
N MET A 422 -6.44 -1.55 -16.09
CA MET A 422 -6.68 -1.04 -17.45
C MET A 422 -7.78 -1.86 -18.16
N GLY A 423 -8.56 -1.21 -19.03
CA GLY A 423 -9.67 -1.84 -19.78
C GLY A 423 -11.04 -1.64 -19.12
N SER A 424 -11.71 -2.73 -18.77
CA SER A 424 -13.11 -2.76 -18.30
C SER A 424 -13.39 -1.92 -17.04
N SER A 425 -12.44 -1.81 -16.12
CA SER A 425 -12.57 -0.94 -14.93
C SER A 425 -12.53 0.55 -15.27
N ALA A 426 -11.78 0.95 -16.29
CA ALA A 426 -11.74 2.35 -16.74
C ALA A 426 -13.06 2.77 -17.38
N MET A 427 -13.68 1.85 -18.13
CA MET A 427 -15.01 2.08 -18.72
C MET A 427 -16.11 2.11 -17.65
N GLY A 428 -16.14 1.13 -16.74
CA GLY A 428 -17.08 1.13 -15.61
C GLY A 428 -16.96 2.36 -14.71
N ALA A 429 -15.73 2.83 -14.45
CA ALA A 429 -15.49 4.08 -13.73
C ALA A 429 -16.07 5.29 -14.47
N SER A 430 -15.98 5.33 -15.80
CA SER A 430 -16.48 6.44 -16.61
C SER A 430 -18.01 6.46 -16.66
N VAL A 431 -18.65 5.30 -16.80
CA VAL A 431 -20.11 5.15 -16.76
C VAL A 431 -20.65 5.56 -15.38
N LEU A 432 -20.08 5.02 -14.31
CA LEU A 432 -20.51 5.33 -12.95
C LEU A 432 -20.29 6.80 -12.60
N ARG A 433 -19.17 7.41 -13.04
CA ARG A 433 -18.92 8.85 -12.90
C ARG A 433 -20.04 9.66 -13.52
N LYS A 434 -20.41 9.37 -14.77
CA LYS A 434 -21.48 10.09 -15.49
C LYS A 434 -22.82 9.96 -14.76
N LYS A 435 -23.17 8.77 -14.25
CA LYS A 435 -24.40 8.55 -13.49
C LYS A 435 -24.41 9.31 -12.15
N VAL A 436 -23.33 9.24 -11.38
CA VAL A 436 -23.21 9.93 -10.08
C VAL A 436 -23.24 11.46 -10.25
N HIS A 437 -22.53 12.00 -11.25
CA HIS A 437 -22.54 13.44 -11.53
C HIS A 437 -23.90 13.89 -12.10
N GLY A 438 -24.52 13.09 -12.97
CA GLY A 438 -25.86 13.34 -13.49
C GLY A 438 -26.95 13.35 -12.40
N ALA A 439 -26.72 12.64 -11.29
CA ALA A 439 -27.57 12.66 -10.11
C ALA A 439 -27.32 13.86 -9.16
N GLY A 440 -26.44 14.81 -9.54
CA GLY A 440 -26.16 16.02 -8.78
C GLY A 440 -24.93 15.96 -7.86
N TYR A 441 -24.23 14.83 -7.79
CA TYR A 441 -23.07 14.63 -6.91
C TYR A 441 -21.74 14.83 -7.64
N THR A 442 -21.50 16.04 -8.14
CA THR A 442 -20.30 16.36 -8.94
C THR A 442 -18.99 16.36 -8.13
N ASP A 443 -19.09 16.47 -6.80
CA ASP A 443 -17.93 16.42 -5.89
C ASP A 443 -17.44 14.98 -5.62
N VAL A 444 -18.18 13.95 -6.06
CA VAL A 444 -17.83 12.54 -5.84
C VAL A 444 -16.85 12.08 -6.90
N THR A 445 -15.62 11.78 -6.47
CA THR A 445 -14.55 11.32 -7.34
C THR A 445 -14.75 9.85 -7.69
N VAL A 446 -14.73 9.50 -8.98
CA VAL A 446 -14.75 8.11 -9.46
C VAL A 446 -13.48 7.83 -10.25
N VAL A 447 -12.70 6.80 -9.91
CA VAL A 447 -11.43 6.47 -10.60
C VAL A 447 -11.33 4.97 -10.86
N ASN A 448 -10.39 4.53 -11.68
CA ASN A 448 -10.05 3.11 -11.82
C ASN A 448 -8.61 2.85 -11.36
N LYS A 449 -8.37 1.69 -10.74
CA LYS A 449 -7.04 1.24 -10.33
C LYS A 449 -6.90 -0.28 -10.46
N ALA A 450 -5.65 -0.74 -10.56
CA ALA A 450 -5.33 -2.15 -10.40
C ALA A 450 -5.55 -2.56 -8.93
N ILE A 451 -6.05 -3.77 -8.69
CA ILE A 451 -6.25 -4.32 -7.33
C ILE A 451 -4.93 -4.28 -6.53
N SER A 452 -3.81 -4.54 -7.21
CA SER A 452 -2.47 -4.45 -6.61
C SER A 452 -2.13 -3.04 -6.10
N ASN A 453 -2.72 -1.99 -6.66
CA ASN A 453 -2.45 -0.58 -6.36
C ASN A 453 -3.57 0.09 -5.54
N LEU A 454 -4.57 -0.68 -5.08
CA LEU A 454 -5.59 -0.17 -4.18
C LEU A 454 -4.99 0.19 -2.81
N ARG A 455 -5.52 1.26 -2.23
CA ARG A 455 -5.21 1.78 -0.89
C ARG A 455 -6.53 2.07 -0.18
N ASP A 456 -6.55 2.05 1.15
CA ASP A 456 -7.71 2.40 2.00
C ASP A 456 -8.00 3.93 1.98
N GLU A 457 -8.13 4.49 0.79
CA GLU A 457 -8.45 5.90 0.52
C GLU A 457 -9.81 6.09 -0.16
N PHE A 458 -10.49 4.98 -0.46
CA PHE A 458 -11.77 4.95 -1.16
C PHE A 458 -12.90 4.56 -0.21
N ASP A 459 -14.05 5.19 -0.38
CA ASP A 459 -15.27 4.95 0.41
C ASP A 459 -16.07 3.79 -0.19
N LEU A 460 -16.00 3.62 -1.51
CA LEU A 460 -16.67 2.53 -2.25
C LEU A 460 -15.74 1.93 -3.31
N VAL A 461 -15.68 0.61 -3.36
CA VAL A 461 -14.90 -0.17 -4.32
C VAL A 461 -15.86 -1.01 -5.16
N VAL A 462 -15.79 -0.86 -6.47
CA VAL A 462 -16.54 -1.68 -7.43
C VAL A 462 -15.57 -2.63 -8.12
N SER A 463 -15.84 -3.93 -8.08
CA SER A 463 -15.00 -4.95 -8.71
C SER A 463 -15.83 -6.07 -9.31
N HIS A 464 -15.24 -6.85 -10.23
CA HIS A 464 -15.87 -8.07 -10.70
C HIS A 464 -16.12 -9.02 -9.53
N GLN A 465 -17.22 -9.78 -9.54
CA GLN A 465 -17.57 -10.74 -8.48
C GLN A 465 -16.43 -11.73 -8.16
N ASP A 466 -15.69 -12.18 -9.16
CA ASP A 466 -14.55 -13.10 -9.00
C ASP A 466 -13.32 -12.43 -8.37
N LEU A 467 -13.28 -11.10 -8.38
CA LEU A 467 -12.16 -10.30 -7.89
C LEU A 467 -12.46 -9.59 -6.56
N THR A 468 -13.74 -9.53 -6.15
CA THR A 468 -14.16 -8.82 -4.94
C THR A 468 -13.49 -9.34 -3.67
N ALA A 469 -13.28 -10.65 -3.55
CA ALA A 469 -12.57 -11.20 -2.39
C ALA A 469 -11.13 -10.65 -2.28
N ARG A 470 -10.44 -10.51 -3.42
CA ARG A 470 -9.08 -9.99 -3.49
C ARG A 470 -9.03 -8.47 -3.30
N ALA A 471 -10.02 -7.74 -3.82
CA ALA A 471 -10.17 -6.31 -3.58
C ALA A 471 -10.43 -6.01 -2.08
N ARG A 472 -11.28 -6.81 -1.41
CA ARG A 472 -11.54 -6.70 0.05
C ARG A 472 -10.29 -6.86 0.90
N GLN A 473 -9.35 -7.73 0.49
CA GLN A 473 -8.08 -7.88 1.19
C GLN A 473 -7.19 -6.62 1.11
N ARG A 474 -7.36 -5.81 0.07
CA ARG A 474 -6.58 -4.58 -0.14
C ARG A 474 -7.25 -3.35 0.45
N THR A 475 -8.57 -3.31 0.42
CA THR A 475 -9.36 -2.17 0.89
C THR A 475 -10.49 -2.60 1.80
N GLY A 476 -10.18 -3.10 3.00
CA GLY A 476 -11.20 -3.56 3.95
C GLY A 476 -12.11 -2.41 4.43
N SER A 477 -11.71 -1.16 4.22
CA SER A 477 -12.43 0.01 4.69
C SER A 477 -13.66 0.42 3.89
N ALA A 478 -13.70 0.07 2.61
CA ALA A 478 -14.67 0.58 1.65
C ALA A 478 -15.93 -0.28 1.62
N VAL A 479 -17.06 0.28 1.18
CA VAL A 479 -18.19 -0.55 0.71
C VAL A 479 -17.74 -1.29 -0.54
N HIS A 480 -17.93 -2.61 -0.59
CA HIS A 480 -17.59 -3.41 -1.76
C HIS A 480 -18.84 -3.80 -2.53
N VAL A 481 -18.92 -3.33 -3.77
CA VAL A 481 -19.99 -3.70 -4.69
C VAL A 481 -19.42 -4.61 -5.77
N SER A 482 -19.86 -5.88 -5.74
CA SER A 482 -19.56 -6.83 -6.80
C SER A 482 -20.44 -6.57 -8.00
N VAL A 483 -19.85 -6.54 -9.19
CA VAL A 483 -20.56 -6.55 -10.47
C VAL A 483 -20.18 -7.78 -11.29
N ASP A 484 -21.13 -8.24 -12.07
CA ASP A 484 -21.04 -9.33 -13.04
C ASP A 484 -20.58 -8.82 -14.43
N ASN A 485 -20.83 -7.54 -14.73
CA ASN A 485 -20.36 -6.86 -15.93
C ASN A 485 -19.96 -5.41 -15.62
N PHE A 486 -18.87 -4.94 -16.24
CA PHE A 486 -18.30 -3.61 -16.05
C PHE A 486 -18.96 -2.51 -16.91
N MET A 487 -19.77 -2.87 -17.90
CA MET A 487 -20.37 -1.89 -18.82
C MET A 487 -21.84 -1.61 -18.48
N ASN A 488 -22.56 -2.64 -18.05
CA ASN A 488 -23.98 -2.53 -17.76
C ASN A 488 -24.33 -3.46 -16.59
N SER A 489 -24.31 -2.91 -15.38
CA SER A 489 -24.78 -3.61 -14.19
C SER A 489 -25.93 -2.80 -13.58
N PRO A 490 -27.09 -3.40 -13.28
CA PRO A 490 -28.18 -2.72 -12.55
C PRO A 490 -27.71 -2.19 -11.19
N ARG A 491 -26.61 -2.75 -10.68
CA ARG A 491 -25.91 -2.30 -9.46
C ARG A 491 -25.39 -0.87 -9.53
N TYR A 492 -25.26 -0.25 -10.72
CA TYR A 492 -24.84 1.15 -10.80
C TYR A 492 -25.91 2.10 -10.32
N ASP A 493 -27.18 1.77 -10.56
CA ASP A 493 -28.29 2.57 -10.04
C ASP A 493 -28.41 2.37 -8.52
N GLU A 494 -28.12 1.16 -8.02
CA GLU A 494 -27.98 0.90 -6.58
C GLU A 494 -26.83 1.71 -5.95
N ILE A 495 -25.68 1.84 -6.63
CA ILE A 495 -24.57 2.68 -6.14
C ILE A 495 -24.97 4.15 -6.12
N VAL A 496 -25.68 4.63 -7.14
CA VAL A 496 -26.15 6.03 -7.18
C VAL A 496 -27.15 6.29 -6.04
N GLU A 497 -28.05 5.36 -5.73
CA GLU A 497 -28.93 5.50 -4.57
C GLU A 497 -28.18 5.38 -3.25
N LEU A 498 -27.18 4.53 -3.15
CA LEU A 498 -26.33 4.47 -1.97
C LEU A 498 -25.59 5.80 -1.75
N VAL A 499 -25.07 6.42 -2.82
CA VAL A 499 -24.47 7.76 -2.78
C VAL A 499 -25.52 8.79 -2.35
N ARG A 500 -26.74 8.70 -2.89
CA ARG A 500 -27.85 9.59 -2.54
C ARG A 500 -28.19 9.49 -1.06
N GLU A 501 -28.46 8.30 -0.56
CA GLU A 501 -28.81 8.03 0.84
C GLU A 501 -27.70 8.47 1.81
N ARG A 502 -26.44 8.14 1.49
CA ARG A 502 -25.30 8.46 2.36
C ARG A 502 -24.92 9.94 2.36
N ASN A 503 -25.22 10.67 1.28
CA ASN A 503 -24.83 12.08 1.14
C ASN A 503 -25.99 13.06 1.36
N SER A 504 -27.25 12.61 1.36
CA SER A 504 -28.42 13.48 1.61
C SER A 504 -28.64 13.85 3.08
N GLY A 505 -27.93 13.20 4.02
CA GLY A 505 -27.86 13.63 5.43
C GLY A 505 -26.91 14.82 5.69
N ALA A 506 -26.19 15.30 4.68
CA ALA A 506 -25.24 16.40 4.76
C ALA A 506 -25.65 17.55 3.82
N GLY A 507 -26.88 18.04 3.95
CA GLY A 507 -27.38 19.18 3.18
C GLY A 507 -27.12 20.52 3.86
N GLY A 508 -26.34 21.38 3.21
CA GLY A 508 -26.15 22.78 3.60
C GLY A 508 -25.40 23.58 2.53
N ASP A 509 -26.02 23.74 1.36
CA ASP A 509 -26.30 25.03 0.70
C ASP A 509 -26.47 24.88 -0.80
N ALA A 510 -27.73 24.99 -1.23
CA ALA A 510 -28.11 25.24 -2.60
C ALA A 510 -27.89 26.73 -2.91
N GLY A 511 -26.80 27.04 -3.61
CA GLY A 511 -26.58 28.33 -4.26
C GLY A 511 -26.77 28.19 -5.76
N GLY A 512 -27.97 28.51 -6.25
CA GLY A 512 -28.22 28.63 -7.67
C GLY A 512 -27.39 29.76 -8.28
N SER A 513 -26.81 29.51 -9.45
CA SER A 513 -26.35 30.57 -10.36
C SER A 513 -26.32 30.04 -11.80
N SER A 514 -27.18 30.64 -12.60
CA SER A 514 -27.29 30.54 -14.05
C SER A 514 -26.29 31.48 -14.73
N VAL A 515 -25.59 31.02 -15.77
CA VAL A 515 -25.06 31.87 -16.87
C VAL A 515 -24.75 30.99 -18.11
N PRO A 516 -24.60 31.51 -19.34
CA PRO A 516 -25.49 31.20 -20.46
C PRO A 516 -24.76 30.62 -21.70
N ALA A 517 -25.54 30.34 -22.74
CA ALA A 517 -25.08 30.01 -24.08
C ALA A 517 -24.53 31.22 -24.85
N GLN A 518 -23.41 31.01 -25.57
CA GLN A 518 -22.91 31.64 -26.81
C GLN A 518 -21.55 30.95 -27.11
N GLY A 519 -21.13 30.50 -28.30
CA GLY A 519 -21.50 30.81 -29.67
C GLY A 519 -20.22 31.24 -30.44
N GLY A 520 -19.76 30.46 -31.42
CA GLY A 520 -19.00 30.96 -32.58
C GLY A 520 -17.47 30.74 -32.66
N ALA A 521 -17.08 29.71 -33.42
CA ALA A 521 -16.05 29.63 -34.48
C ALA A 521 -14.69 30.37 -34.39
N ALA A 522 -13.60 29.61 -34.61
CA ALA A 522 -12.72 29.80 -35.79
C ALA A 522 -11.82 28.57 -36.00
N ALA A 523 -11.86 28.05 -37.22
CA ALA A 523 -11.07 26.93 -37.71
C ALA A 523 -9.67 27.38 -38.15
N SER A 524 -8.70 26.47 -38.05
CA SER A 524 -7.54 26.42 -38.95
C SER A 524 -7.59 25.08 -39.68
N GLN A 525 -7.76 25.18 -40.99
CA GLN A 525 -7.83 24.08 -41.95
C GLN A 525 -6.46 23.42 -42.11
N ASP A 526 -6.45 22.09 -42.09
CA ASP A 526 -5.60 21.30 -42.98
C ASP A 526 -6.49 20.19 -43.57
N THR A 527 -6.76 20.29 -44.87
CA THR A 527 -7.51 19.33 -45.69
C THR A 527 -6.53 18.59 -46.60
N ASP A 528 -6.29 17.32 -46.31
CA ASP A 528 -6.08 16.19 -47.24
C ASP A 528 -5.56 15.01 -46.39
N THR A 529 -6.33 13.96 -46.11
CA THR A 529 -6.77 12.94 -47.08
C THR A 529 -8.17 12.41 -46.76
N MET A 530 -9.06 12.41 -47.77
CA MET A 530 -10.31 11.65 -47.76
C MET A 530 -10.03 10.14 -47.65
N GLY A 531 -10.15 9.64 -46.44
CA GLY A 531 -10.14 8.23 -46.08
C GLY A 531 -10.48 8.17 -44.60
N GLY A 532 -11.76 8.36 -44.29
CA GLY A 532 -12.26 8.26 -42.92
C GLY A 532 -11.74 6.99 -42.25
N LEU A 533 -11.62 7.02 -40.93
CA LEU A 533 -11.19 5.92 -40.09
C LEU A 533 -11.77 4.54 -40.52
N LEU A 534 -13.00 4.52 -41.04
CA LEU A 534 -13.64 3.39 -41.72
C LEU A 534 -13.78 3.68 -43.21
N ALA A 535 -13.09 2.92 -44.06
CA ALA A 535 -13.26 3.02 -45.51
C ALA A 535 -14.53 2.23 -45.94
N PRO A 536 -15.30 2.69 -46.95
CA PRO A 536 -16.48 1.96 -47.43
C PRO A 536 -16.19 0.50 -47.81
N GLU A 537 -15.04 0.25 -48.41
CA GLU A 537 -14.54 -1.08 -48.78
C GLU A 537 -14.17 -1.96 -47.58
N SER A 538 -14.05 -1.39 -46.37
CA SER A 538 -13.79 -2.11 -45.13
C SER A 538 -15.07 -2.50 -44.38
N VAL A 539 -16.24 -2.41 -45.02
CA VAL A 539 -17.56 -2.76 -44.44
C VAL A 539 -18.16 -3.97 -45.15
N VAL A 540 -18.52 -5.00 -44.37
CA VAL A 540 -19.21 -6.20 -44.83
C VAL A 540 -20.48 -6.39 -43.98
N LEU A 541 -21.66 -6.39 -44.62
CA LEU A 541 -22.95 -6.42 -43.92
C LEU A 541 -23.46 -7.83 -43.62
N ASP A 542 -23.07 -8.83 -44.42
CA ASP A 542 -23.51 -10.22 -44.25
C ASP A 542 -22.37 -11.17 -44.61
N ALA A 543 -21.50 -11.44 -43.64
CA ALA A 543 -20.39 -12.37 -43.82
C ALA A 543 -20.85 -13.84 -43.64
N ALA A 544 -20.28 -14.74 -44.43
CA ALA A 544 -20.60 -16.17 -44.42
C ALA A 544 -19.67 -17.01 -43.51
N ASP A 545 -18.73 -16.37 -42.81
CA ASP A 545 -17.80 -17.09 -41.92
C ASP A 545 -18.56 -17.80 -40.80
N ARG A 546 -18.03 -18.94 -40.38
CA ARG A 546 -18.69 -19.81 -39.40
C ARG A 546 -17.88 -19.96 -38.12
N THR A 547 -16.65 -19.44 -38.09
CA THR A 547 -15.79 -19.50 -36.91
C THR A 547 -15.22 -18.13 -36.53
N ARG A 548 -14.89 -17.99 -35.24
CA ARG A 548 -14.15 -16.84 -34.70
C ARG A 548 -12.90 -16.52 -35.51
N ASP A 549 -12.09 -17.53 -35.82
CA ASP A 549 -10.78 -17.32 -36.43
C ASP A 549 -10.91 -16.86 -37.89
N GLU A 550 -11.93 -17.33 -38.61
CA GLU A 550 -12.29 -16.81 -39.92
C GLU A 550 -12.72 -15.33 -39.83
N ALA A 551 -13.52 -14.96 -38.82
CA ALA A 551 -13.96 -13.59 -38.62
C ALA A 551 -12.81 -12.62 -38.26
N ILE A 552 -11.85 -13.06 -37.45
CA ILE A 552 -10.63 -12.29 -37.14
C ILE A 552 -9.79 -12.10 -38.40
N THR A 553 -9.63 -13.16 -39.19
CA THR A 553 -8.88 -13.13 -40.45
C THR A 553 -9.52 -12.16 -41.42
N ARG A 554 -10.84 -12.23 -41.63
CA ARG A 554 -11.58 -11.31 -42.49
C ARG A 554 -11.44 -9.86 -42.04
N ALA A 555 -11.61 -9.59 -40.74
CA ALA A 555 -11.47 -8.24 -40.20
C ALA A 555 -10.05 -7.68 -40.45
N GLY A 556 -9.02 -8.52 -40.33
CA GLY A 556 -7.64 -8.17 -40.65
C GLY A 556 -7.38 -7.97 -42.15
N GLU A 557 -7.93 -8.82 -43.01
CA GLU A 557 -7.82 -8.70 -44.47
C GLU A 557 -8.43 -7.40 -44.99
N LEU A 558 -9.56 -6.96 -44.42
CA LEU A 558 -10.18 -5.67 -44.76
C LEU A 558 -9.26 -4.48 -44.40
N LEU A 559 -8.50 -4.59 -43.30
CA LEU A 559 -7.50 -3.58 -42.92
C LEU A 559 -6.28 -3.60 -43.85
N VAL A 560 -5.87 -4.78 -44.32
CA VAL A 560 -4.80 -4.94 -45.32
C VAL A 560 -5.22 -4.35 -46.66
N GLN A 561 -6.44 -4.64 -47.13
CA GLN A 561 -6.99 -4.12 -48.38
C GLN A 561 -7.11 -2.60 -48.35
N ALA A 562 -7.49 -2.02 -47.20
CA ALA A 562 -7.49 -0.58 -47.00
C ALA A 562 -6.09 0.05 -46.91
N GLY A 563 -5.01 -0.74 -46.99
CA GLY A 563 -3.63 -0.29 -46.85
C GLY A 563 -3.27 0.21 -45.45
N ALA A 564 -4.06 -0.15 -44.42
CA ALA A 564 -3.86 0.31 -43.06
C ALA A 564 -2.78 -0.48 -42.30
N VAL A 565 -2.61 -1.76 -42.65
CA VAL A 565 -1.66 -2.67 -42.01
C VAL A 565 -0.98 -3.59 -43.03
N ASP A 566 0.17 -4.17 -42.67
CA ASP A 566 0.76 -5.29 -43.40
C ASP A 566 0.09 -6.62 -43.03
N ALA A 567 0.18 -7.63 -43.91
CA ALA A 567 -0.43 -8.94 -43.71
C ALA A 567 0.00 -9.64 -42.40
N ALA A 568 1.21 -9.37 -41.92
CA ALA A 568 1.72 -9.89 -40.65
C ALA A 568 0.90 -9.42 -39.42
N TYR A 569 0.10 -8.36 -39.56
CA TYR A 569 -0.77 -7.87 -38.47
C TYR A 569 -1.89 -8.86 -38.11
N ILE A 570 -2.33 -9.68 -39.07
CA ILE A 570 -3.40 -10.68 -38.87
C ILE A 570 -2.97 -11.74 -37.85
N GLU A 571 -1.71 -12.21 -37.92
CA GLU A 571 -1.13 -13.12 -36.92
C GLU A 571 -1.12 -12.48 -35.53
N GLY A 572 -0.80 -11.18 -35.46
CA GLY A 572 -0.88 -10.40 -34.23
C GLY A 572 -2.31 -10.35 -33.65
N MET A 573 -3.33 -10.26 -34.51
CA MET A 573 -4.73 -10.26 -34.08
C MET A 573 -5.15 -11.62 -33.50
N HIS A 574 -4.71 -12.72 -34.11
CA HIS A 574 -4.92 -14.08 -33.59
C HIS A 574 -4.20 -14.32 -32.27
N ALA A 575 -2.92 -13.95 -32.18
CA ALA A 575 -2.14 -14.07 -30.95
C ALA A 575 -2.77 -13.26 -29.80
N ARG A 576 -3.29 -12.06 -30.11
CA ARG A 576 -4.01 -11.24 -29.14
C ARG A 576 -5.28 -11.93 -28.63
N GLU A 577 -6.10 -12.48 -29.52
CA GLU A 577 -7.32 -13.21 -29.15
C GLU A 577 -7.03 -14.48 -28.33
N GLN A 578 -5.93 -15.19 -28.64
CA GLN A 578 -5.51 -16.34 -27.85
C GLN A 578 -5.13 -15.95 -26.42
N SER A 579 -4.50 -14.79 -26.23
CA SER A 579 -4.13 -14.30 -24.89
C SER A 579 -5.35 -13.93 -24.03
N VAL A 580 -6.28 -13.16 -24.58
CA VAL A 580 -7.53 -12.73 -23.93
C VAL A 580 -8.57 -12.51 -25.01
N SER A 581 -9.81 -12.93 -24.76
CA SER A 581 -10.91 -12.70 -25.69
C SER A 581 -11.10 -11.21 -25.98
N THR A 582 -11.30 -10.89 -27.26
CA THR A 582 -11.63 -9.54 -27.74
C THR A 582 -13.14 -9.30 -27.81
N TYR A 583 -13.96 -10.21 -27.27
CA TYR A 583 -15.38 -10.00 -27.04
C TYR A 583 -15.62 -8.86 -26.05
N MET A 584 -16.51 -7.92 -26.39
CA MET A 584 -16.76 -6.70 -25.63
C MET A 584 -18.19 -6.56 -25.09
N GLY A 585 -19.09 -7.52 -25.36
CA GLY A 585 -20.51 -7.42 -25.00
C GLY A 585 -21.39 -6.88 -26.13
N ASN A 586 -22.72 -6.97 -25.98
CA ASN A 586 -23.71 -6.48 -26.96
C ASN A 586 -23.47 -7.00 -28.39
N GLY A 587 -23.07 -8.26 -28.52
CA GLY A 587 -22.78 -8.87 -29.82
C GLY A 587 -21.52 -8.33 -30.51
N LEU A 588 -20.66 -7.57 -29.84
CA LEU A 588 -19.44 -6.98 -30.42
C LEU A 588 -18.17 -7.75 -30.06
N ALA A 589 -17.30 -7.97 -31.04
CA ALA A 589 -15.89 -8.31 -30.86
C ALA A 589 -14.97 -7.26 -31.52
N LEU A 590 -13.85 -6.94 -30.87
CA LEU A 590 -12.87 -5.92 -31.31
C LEU A 590 -11.47 -6.51 -31.53
N PRO A 591 -11.26 -7.37 -32.54
CA PRO A 591 -9.95 -7.95 -32.79
C PRO A 591 -8.92 -6.88 -33.17
N HIS A 592 -7.75 -6.94 -32.54
CA HIS A 592 -6.62 -6.02 -32.73
C HIS A 592 -5.30 -6.75 -32.48
N GLY A 593 -4.19 -6.25 -33.02
CA GLY A 593 -2.87 -6.88 -32.88
C GLY A 593 -2.28 -6.77 -31.47
N THR A 594 -1.28 -7.60 -31.16
CA THR A 594 -0.45 -7.44 -29.96
C THR A 594 0.44 -6.19 -30.03
N ASN A 595 1.12 -5.85 -28.93
CA ASN A 595 2.05 -4.70 -28.91
C ASN A 595 3.23 -4.88 -29.87
N GLU A 596 3.66 -6.12 -30.08
CA GLU A 596 4.77 -6.50 -30.96
C GLU A 596 4.38 -6.31 -32.44
N ALA A 597 3.09 -6.42 -32.77
CA ALA A 597 2.57 -6.23 -34.13
C ALA A 597 2.38 -4.75 -34.52
N LYS A 598 2.66 -3.78 -33.61
CA LYS A 598 2.45 -2.34 -33.88
C LYS A 598 3.28 -1.80 -35.05
N SER A 599 4.45 -2.37 -35.31
CA SER A 599 5.31 -1.98 -36.44
C SER A 599 4.67 -2.30 -37.81
N ALA A 600 3.69 -3.20 -37.85
CA ALA A 600 2.94 -3.54 -39.07
C ALA A 600 1.78 -2.58 -39.36
N ILE A 601 1.54 -1.55 -38.53
CA ILE A 601 0.47 -0.56 -38.72
C ILE A 601 1.01 0.65 -39.48
N LYS A 602 0.44 0.95 -40.65
CA LYS A 602 0.82 2.09 -41.51
C LYS A 602 -0.01 3.34 -41.23
N ARG A 603 -1.28 3.18 -40.89
CA ARG A 603 -2.21 4.25 -40.51
C ARG A 603 -3.30 3.73 -39.58
N THR A 604 -3.90 4.60 -38.78
CA THR A 604 -5.05 4.25 -37.94
C THR A 604 -6.27 3.99 -38.83
N ALA A 605 -6.94 2.85 -38.64
CA ALA A 605 -8.14 2.46 -39.38
C ALA A 605 -8.96 1.39 -38.63
N ILE A 606 -10.22 1.25 -39.03
CA ILE A 606 -11.10 0.16 -38.59
C ILE A 606 -11.73 -0.57 -39.78
N SER A 607 -12.11 -1.82 -39.56
CA SER A 607 -12.96 -2.60 -40.45
C SER A 607 -14.23 -3.01 -39.71
N PHE A 608 -15.33 -3.24 -40.43
CA PHE A 608 -16.62 -3.65 -39.86
C PHE A 608 -17.17 -4.86 -40.59
N VAL A 609 -17.54 -5.89 -39.85
CA VAL A 609 -18.19 -7.08 -40.36
C VAL A 609 -19.42 -7.41 -39.51
N ARG A 610 -20.57 -7.62 -40.14
CA ARG A 610 -21.79 -8.09 -39.47
C ARG A 610 -22.13 -9.53 -39.85
N TYR A 611 -22.59 -10.27 -38.84
CA TYR A 611 -23.04 -11.66 -38.90
C TYR A 611 -24.49 -11.73 -38.43
N SER A 612 -25.41 -11.76 -39.39
CA SER A 612 -26.86 -11.71 -39.14
C SER A 612 -27.38 -12.89 -38.31
N ASP A 613 -26.78 -14.07 -38.45
CA ASP A 613 -27.11 -15.29 -37.67
C ASP A 613 -26.36 -15.38 -36.33
N GLY A 614 -25.49 -14.43 -36.02
CA GLY A 614 -24.55 -14.52 -34.89
C GLY A 614 -23.41 -15.53 -35.13
N LEU A 615 -22.35 -15.37 -34.36
CA LEU A 615 -21.13 -16.17 -34.40
C LEU A 615 -20.72 -16.54 -32.97
N ASP A 616 -20.38 -17.80 -32.71
CA ASP A 616 -19.85 -18.19 -31.40
C ASP A 616 -18.41 -17.68 -31.19
N TRP A 617 -18.22 -16.95 -30.10
CA TRP A 617 -16.96 -16.37 -29.67
C TRP A 617 -16.57 -16.88 -28.29
N LYS A 618 -16.18 -18.17 -28.23
CA LYS A 618 -15.85 -18.88 -26.98
C LYS A 618 -17.05 -18.93 -26.00
N GLY A 619 -18.22 -19.33 -26.48
CA GLY A 619 -19.45 -19.44 -25.68
C GLY A 619 -20.21 -18.12 -25.52
N LYS A 620 -19.94 -17.13 -26.38
CA LYS A 620 -20.59 -15.81 -26.41
C LYS A 620 -21.02 -15.49 -27.84
N GLU A 621 -22.26 -15.04 -28.01
CA GLU A 621 -22.78 -14.69 -29.32
C GLU A 621 -22.25 -13.30 -29.77
N VAL A 622 -21.70 -13.24 -30.99
CA VAL A 622 -21.18 -12.04 -31.65
C VAL A 622 -21.89 -11.83 -32.98
N LYS A 623 -22.50 -10.67 -33.17
CA LYS A 623 -23.09 -10.23 -34.45
C LYS A 623 -22.23 -9.22 -35.19
N PHE A 624 -21.27 -8.59 -34.50
CA PHE A 624 -20.48 -7.49 -35.02
C PHE A 624 -19.00 -7.70 -34.70
N VAL A 625 -18.15 -7.67 -35.72
CA VAL A 625 -16.70 -7.77 -35.58
C VAL A 625 -16.10 -6.50 -36.15
N VAL A 626 -15.43 -5.72 -35.31
CA VAL A 626 -14.77 -4.47 -35.73
C VAL A 626 -13.27 -4.61 -35.55
N GLY A 627 -12.54 -4.79 -36.65
CA GLY A 627 -11.08 -4.87 -36.63
C GLY A 627 -10.47 -3.51 -36.36
N VAL A 628 -9.45 -3.44 -35.49
CA VAL A 628 -8.85 -2.16 -35.07
C VAL A 628 -7.34 -2.14 -35.31
N ALA A 629 -6.88 -1.12 -36.03
CA ALA A 629 -5.47 -0.75 -36.17
C ALA A 629 -5.28 0.71 -35.74
N ALA A 630 -4.37 0.97 -34.80
CA ALA A 630 -4.13 2.32 -34.29
C ALA A 630 -2.64 2.60 -34.06
N LEU A 631 -2.17 3.75 -34.55
CA LEU A 631 -0.82 4.26 -34.31
C LEU A 631 -0.72 5.00 -32.96
N GLY A 632 0.44 4.87 -32.31
CA GLY A 632 0.73 5.60 -31.07
C GLY A 632 -0.20 5.24 -29.89
N ASN A 633 -0.70 6.27 -29.21
CA ASN A 633 -1.57 6.15 -28.02
C ASN A 633 -3.07 6.23 -28.34
N ASP A 634 -3.45 6.29 -29.62
CA ASP A 634 -4.85 6.49 -30.03
C ASP A 634 -5.71 5.22 -29.95
N HIS A 635 -5.07 4.07 -29.71
CA HIS A 635 -5.74 2.77 -29.59
C HIS A 635 -6.86 2.76 -28.55
N LEU A 636 -6.61 3.27 -27.34
CA LEU A 636 -7.61 3.28 -26.27
C LEU A 636 -8.76 4.27 -26.53
N LYS A 637 -8.45 5.41 -27.14
CA LYS A 637 -9.47 6.41 -27.53
C LYS A 637 -10.42 5.84 -28.58
N LEU A 638 -9.85 5.16 -29.58
CA LEU A 638 -10.61 4.53 -30.66
C LEU A 638 -11.50 3.39 -30.15
N LEU A 639 -10.96 2.51 -29.31
CA LEU A 639 -11.73 1.45 -28.67
C LEU A 639 -12.87 2.01 -27.80
N GLY A 640 -12.62 3.08 -27.04
CA GLY A 640 -13.64 3.72 -26.21
C GLY A 640 -14.84 4.22 -27.02
N ARG A 641 -14.61 4.81 -28.20
CA ARG A 641 -15.68 5.33 -29.04
C ARG A 641 -16.47 4.26 -29.77
N ILE A 642 -15.80 3.21 -30.26
CA ILE A 642 -16.52 2.05 -30.83
C ILE A 642 -17.40 1.44 -29.73
N ALA A 643 -16.87 1.30 -28.51
CA ALA A 643 -17.66 0.84 -27.38
C ALA A 643 -18.85 1.78 -27.08
N GLU A 644 -18.69 3.11 -27.13
CA GLU A 644 -19.79 4.07 -26.96
C GLU A 644 -20.95 3.84 -27.93
N VAL A 645 -20.66 3.60 -29.21
CA VAL A 645 -21.69 3.28 -30.22
C VAL A 645 -22.44 2.01 -29.84
N PHE A 646 -21.72 0.97 -29.39
CA PHE A 646 -22.31 -0.31 -29.02
C PHE A 646 -22.95 -0.34 -27.62
N LEU A 647 -22.89 0.77 -26.87
CA LEU A 647 -23.64 0.96 -25.62
C LEU A 647 -25.02 1.59 -25.86
N ASP A 648 -25.21 2.26 -26.99
CA ASP A 648 -26.49 2.86 -27.37
C ASP A 648 -27.33 1.82 -28.12
N ALA A 649 -28.38 1.32 -27.47
CA ALA A 649 -29.27 0.31 -28.04
C ALA A 649 -29.91 0.75 -29.36
N ASP A 650 -30.15 2.06 -29.54
CA ASP A 650 -30.71 2.60 -30.77
C ASP A 650 -29.67 2.56 -31.90
N GLN A 651 -28.39 2.83 -31.60
CA GLN A 651 -27.32 2.71 -32.60
C GLN A 651 -27.03 1.25 -32.95
N VAL A 652 -27.06 0.34 -31.98
CA VAL A 652 -26.92 -1.11 -32.25
C VAL A 652 -28.07 -1.61 -33.12
N ALA A 653 -29.31 -1.22 -32.82
CA ALA A 653 -30.47 -1.56 -33.64
C ALA A 653 -30.35 -1.00 -35.07
N ARG A 654 -29.79 0.22 -35.23
CA ARG A 654 -29.47 0.78 -36.56
C ARG A 654 -28.41 -0.03 -37.30
N LEU A 655 -27.37 -0.51 -36.62
CA LEU A 655 -26.34 -1.38 -37.22
C LEU A 655 -26.90 -2.77 -37.57
N GLU A 656 -27.81 -3.32 -36.77
CA GLU A 656 -28.52 -4.57 -37.08
C GLU A 656 -29.44 -4.41 -38.30
N ALA A 657 -30.16 -3.28 -38.39
CA ALA A 657 -31.09 -3.01 -39.49
C ALA A 657 -30.43 -2.45 -40.77
N ALA A 658 -29.15 -2.07 -40.71
CA ALA A 658 -28.45 -1.46 -41.83
C ALA A 658 -28.49 -2.36 -43.08
N SER A 659 -28.97 -1.81 -44.19
CA SER A 659 -29.03 -2.47 -45.49
C SER A 659 -27.97 -1.95 -46.46
N THR A 660 -27.30 -0.85 -46.11
CA THR A 660 -26.26 -0.23 -46.94
C THR A 660 -25.00 0.13 -46.14
N THR A 661 -23.85 0.13 -46.82
CA THR A 661 -22.57 0.59 -46.24
C THR A 661 -22.66 2.03 -45.73
N GLY A 662 -23.46 2.88 -46.38
CA GLY A 662 -23.67 4.28 -45.98
C GLY A 662 -24.27 4.40 -44.59
N GLU A 663 -25.25 3.57 -44.24
CA GLU A 663 -25.89 3.57 -42.91
C GLU A 663 -24.91 3.17 -41.80
N VAL A 664 -24.01 2.22 -42.08
CA VAL A 664 -22.94 1.85 -41.15
C VAL A 664 -21.94 2.99 -40.98
N LEU A 665 -21.58 3.67 -42.07
CA LEU A 665 -20.69 4.84 -42.04
C LEU A 665 -21.33 6.03 -41.31
N GLU A 666 -22.65 6.21 -41.33
CA GLU A 666 -23.30 7.26 -40.53
C GLU A 666 -23.18 6.99 -39.02
N VAL A 667 -23.27 5.73 -38.62
CA VAL A 667 -23.19 5.32 -37.21
C VAL A 667 -21.74 5.31 -36.72
N LEU A 668 -20.80 4.78 -37.51
CA LEU A 668 -19.40 4.60 -37.11
C LEU A 668 -18.44 5.69 -37.64
N GLY A 669 -18.83 6.47 -38.65
CA GLY A 669 -18.01 7.52 -39.28
C GLY A 669 -17.91 8.82 -38.49
N GLN A 670 -18.70 8.99 -37.42
CA GLN A 670 -18.53 10.08 -36.44
C GLN A 670 -17.32 9.89 -35.51
N VAL A 671 -16.59 8.76 -35.64
CA VAL A 671 -15.39 8.45 -34.85
C VAL A 671 -14.15 9.11 -35.48
N GLN A 672 -13.97 10.43 -35.32
CA GLN A 672 -12.74 11.14 -35.75
C GLN A 672 -11.76 11.46 -34.60
N PRO A 673 -10.48 11.03 -34.64
CA PRO A 673 -9.52 11.43 -33.62
C PRO A 673 -9.40 12.96 -33.59
N VAL A 674 -9.58 13.56 -32.41
CA VAL A 674 -9.23 14.97 -32.15
C VAL A 674 -7.90 14.98 -31.40
#